data_AF-A0A7C4SNK8-F1
#
_entry.id   AF-A0A7C4SNK8-F1
#
_cell.length_a   1.000
_cell.length_b   1.000
_cell.length_c   1.000
_cell.angle_alpha   90.00
_cell.angle_beta   90.00
_cell.angle_gamma   90.00
#
_symmetry.space_group_name_H-M   'P 1'
#
loop_
_entity.id
_entity.type
_entity.pdbx_description
1 polymer ?
#
loop_
_entity_poly.entity_id
_entity_poly.type
_entity_poly.pdbx_seq_one_letter_code
_entity_poly.pdbx_strand_id
1 'polypeptide(L)'
;MANEIKFFLDGQEVEAQPSETILDVARRLGKRIPTLCHDPRLEPFTSCFVCLVEQEGRPGFVPSCGTKVAPGLKIHTDTPAVREARRMALELLMSAHSGDCVAPCRLQCPDNIDIQTYIASIAAGEFGEALKVIKRTNPFPSVCGRVCPHTCELQCRRNRVDEPVAINPLKRFVADLDRESKTPYRPAVAPDTGRRVAVIGGGPAGLTAAYYLRQKGHAVTVFEMNEKAGGMLRYGIPRYRLPHDVLDAEIAHIADLGVEIRYGQKLGRDFTLKSLREQGFDAAFIAVGAWVSQKMDVPGEDLDGVFPGIGYLFEAAHGRKPKIGKQVIVVGGGNTAIDAARTARRMGAEVTLLYRRTRKEMPAEAYEVEEAEREGVKMHFLAAPVEILGKNGKVSGIRSIRMELGEPDASGRRRPVPVPGSEFEIPASAVIAAIGQKPDPSVWSEAGGPGATKWATVKADEKTFQSEVPWVFTGGDCLTGAATAIEAIAGGRKAAISIDRFLRGLQPLPIGKPFSDSIGRLEDVPEDIFQGVEKQPRAKGREVDVQRRLKGFAEVELGISAAQALSEAGRCLECGCTAVDTCQFRLLCEEHEVQADRFKSDHTHLPILEDHPFIRYDPNKCIMCGRCVRICLEQQGLGALGFVRRGFETQIQPTLGQPLLSTDCDACGQCLSTCPTGALEVKPVLPKPGPFAPDCHEIACGFCGISCRLKIETVRGRYLRAATQPGAGHNRGNLCVDGSFGHRFLETLPRLAEPRVRSGGKTVRGDWERALAAAADGLKKRQGKGVAVLSSGPLTNECAWMLQRLAQDGLGTPHVAILDGTDDPGRVREALGPAVLPFSEIGRADALWVIGSDPFEYAPVVGIEIRRAAAGGVSLRRLSHKPSRLDELAARTCRVPRQSLERILAALAGASDDLDRTANEAGVKAAHLKEAVEALRSSRNPVIIVTDDLSSEGLAALGELAAKSCGRERVLLLRRGGNAAGREEMGLIPKGGDGKAKSLGGIRQALRRGEIGALLLLDTDPFGTALAPKEVHRDVFVVACTLTAGPWARRADVCLPASALVEEFGSVFSLAGCAVETAAAVSPPGGKSTLEILDELCVRCAGLARLGTVDEVWKEALSRRSDLSRLRPAGESAERRCHAG
;
A
#
# COMPACT_ATOMS: atom_id res chain seq x y z
N MET A 1 -43.75 11.94 10.23
CA MET A 1 -43.60 10.61 9.62
C MET A 1 -43.60 10.82 8.11
N ALA A 2 -42.47 10.60 7.44
CA ALA A 2 -42.40 10.76 5.99
C ALA A 2 -43.04 9.54 5.33
N ASN A 3 -43.93 9.75 4.36
CA ASN A 3 -44.53 8.66 3.58
C ASN A 3 -43.42 7.95 2.81
N GLU A 4 -43.21 6.66 3.11
CA GLU A 4 -42.30 5.80 2.38
C GLU A 4 -42.84 5.57 0.95
N ILE A 5 -41.93 5.59 -0.02
CA ILE A 5 -42.21 5.39 -1.44
C ILE A 5 -41.74 3.98 -1.83
N LYS A 6 -42.53 3.31 -2.68
CA LYS A 6 -42.18 2.02 -3.27
C LYS A 6 -41.82 2.16 -4.74
N PHE A 7 -40.74 1.51 -5.16
CA PHE A 7 -40.34 1.40 -6.57
C PHE A 7 -39.61 0.07 -6.83
N PHE A 8 -39.32 -0.26 -8.08
CA PHE A 8 -38.64 -1.50 -8.48
C PHE A 8 -37.18 -1.24 -8.90
N LEU A 9 -36.26 -2.03 -8.35
CA LEU A 9 -34.84 -2.02 -8.69
C LEU A 9 -34.39 -3.42 -9.10
N ASP A 10 -34.06 -3.61 -10.37
CA ASP A 10 -33.80 -4.91 -11.04
C ASP A 10 -34.89 -5.95 -10.74
N GLY A 11 -36.15 -5.53 -10.86
CA GLY A 11 -37.32 -6.40 -10.64
C GLY A 11 -37.70 -6.63 -9.18
N GLN A 12 -36.92 -6.14 -8.21
CA GLN A 12 -37.24 -6.21 -6.78
C GLN A 12 -37.97 -4.93 -6.33
N GLU A 13 -39.14 -5.06 -5.68
CA GLU A 13 -39.81 -3.93 -5.02
C GLU A 13 -39.03 -3.52 -3.76
N VAL A 14 -38.77 -2.21 -3.63
CA VAL A 14 -37.94 -1.64 -2.58
C VAL A 14 -38.58 -0.37 -2.01
N GLU A 15 -38.46 -0.20 -0.70
CA GLU A 15 -38.93 0.98 0.04
C GLU A 15 -37.82 2.03 0.15
N ALA A 16 -38.19 3.30 -0.01
CA ALA A 16 -37.26 4.42 0.02
C ALA A 16 -37.91 5.72 0.53
N GLN A 17 -37.08 6.63 1.03
CA GLN A 17 -37.49 7.96 1.43
C GLN A 17 -37.57 8.89 0.20
N PRO A 18 -38.51 9.85 0.14
CA PRO A 18 -38.62 10.78 -1.00
C PRO A 18 -37.37 11.62 -1.31
N SER A 19 -36.48 11.76 -0.33
CA SER A 19 -35.20 12.47 -0.49
C SER A 19 -34.07 11.59 -1.07
N GLU A 20 -34.20 10.26 -1.04
CA GLU A 20 -33.14 9.35 -1.51
C GLU A 20 -33.03 9.37 -3.05
N THR A 21 -31.80 9.26 -3.55
CA THR A 21 -31.54 8.98 -4.96
C THR A 21 -31.58 7.49 -5.24
N ILE A 22 -31.67 7.10 -6.52
CA ILE A 22 -31.56 5.69 -6.93
C ILE A 22 -30.25 5.08 -6.42
N LEU A 23 -29.14 5.84 -6.47
CA LEU A 23 -27.83 5.38 -5.98
C LEU A 23 -27.83 5.14 -4.46
N ASP A 24 -28.48 5.99 -3.67
CA ASP A 24 -28.55 5.84 -2.21
C ASP A 24 -29.26 4.54 -1.84
N VAL A 25 -30.41 4.28 -2.48
CA VAL A 25 -31.16 3.03 -2.28
C VAL A 25 -30.36 1.82 -2.73
N ALA A 26 -29.72 1.88 -3.90
CA ALA A 26 -28.90 0.79 -4.41
C ALA A 26 -27.76 0.44 -3.43
N ARG A 27 -27.06 1.45 -2.90
CA ARG A 27 -25.99 1.26 -1.90
C ARG A 27 -26.51 0.65 -0.60
N ARG A 28 -27.66 1.11 -0.10
CA ARG A 28 -28.31 0.55 1.10
C ARG A 28 -28.65 -0.93 0.94
N LEU A 29 -28.98 -1.36 -0.27
CA LEU A 29 -29.29 -2.75 -0.61
C LEU A 29 -28.05 -3.58 -1.00
N GLY A 30 -26.85 -3.01 -0.95
CA GLY A 30 -25.62 -3.67 -1.38
C GLY A 30 -25.52 -3.89 -2.91
N LYS A 31 -26.37 -3.23 -3.71
CA LYS A 31 -26.31 -3.26 -5.17
C LYS A 31 -25.25 -2.28 -5.67
N ARG A 32 -24.34 -2.77 -6.52
CA ARG A 32 -23.22 -1.97 -7.03
C ARG A 32 -23.63 -1.18 -8.27
N ILE A 33 -23.71 0.14 -8.13
CA ILE A 33 -23.74 1.08 -9.26
C ILE A 33 -22.45 1.91 -9.22
N PRO A 34 -21.59 1.86 -10.26
CA PRO A 34 -20.29 2.51 -10.22
C PRO A 34 -20.40 4.05 -10.36
N THR A 35 -19.48 4.77 -9.72
CA THR A 35 -19.40 6.24 -9.77
C THR A 35 -17.95 6.70 -9.74
N LEU A 36 -17.61 7.74 -10.49
CA LEU A 36 -16.27 8.39 -10.43
C LEU A 36 -16.31 9.82 -9.92
N CYS A 37 -17.34 10.61 -10.28
CA CYS A 37 -17.47 12.02 -9.90
C CYS A 37 -18.30 12.26 -8.62
N HIS A 38 -18.78 11.20 -7.97
CA HIS A 38 -19.61 11.29 -6.76
C HIS A 38 -18.77 11.00 -5.50
N ASP A 39 -19.02 11.76 -4.44
CA ASP A 39 -18.50 11.57 -3.08
C ASP A 39 -19.66 11.78 -2.11
N PRO A 40 -19.85 10.94 -1.08
CA PRO A 40 -20.95 11.09 -0.11
C PRO A 40 -20.98 12.43 0.64
N ARG A 41 -19.86 13.17 0.66
CA ARG A 41 -19.77 14.50 1.27
C ARG A 41 -20.16 15.63 0.31
N LEU A 42 -20.47 15.32 -0.94
CA LEU A 42 -20.75 16.30 -1.99
C LEU A 42 -22.16 16.11 -2.56
N GLU A 43 -22.74 17.19 -3.05
CA GLU A 43 -23.99 17.10 -3.83
C GLU A 43 -23.78 16.30 -5.13
N PRO A 44 -24.82 15.73 -5.74
CA PRO A 44 -24.69 15.06 -7.03
C PRO A 44 -24.24 16.00 -8.17
N PHE A 45 -23.18 15.62 -8.90
CA PHE A 45 -22.67 16.38 -10.06
C PHE A 45 -23.07 15.81 -11.43
N THR A 46 -23.45 14.52 -11.47
CA THR A 46 -23.95 13.80 -12.66
C THR A 46 -23.12 13.90 -13.95
N SER A 47 -21.80 14.15 -13.87
CA SER A 47 -20.96 14.42 -15.05
C SER A 47 -20.19 13.22 -15.63
N CYS A 48 -19.82 12.24 -14.79
CA CYS A 48 -19.00 11.12 -15.28
C CYS A 48 -19.79 10.08 -16.08
N PHE A 49 -21.12 10.07 -15.98
CA PHE A 49 -22.03 9.12 -16.63
C PHE A 49 -21.77 7.61 -16.36
N VAL A 50 -20.83 7.26 -15.50
CA VAL A 50 -20.60 5.86 -15.11
C VAL A 50 -21.76 5.29 -14.28
N CYS A 51 -22.52 6.15 -13.61
CA CYS A 51 -23.66 5.76 -12.78
C CYS A 51 -24.99 5.61 -13.54
N LEU A 52 -24.96 5.65 -14.88
CA LEU A 52 -26.15 5.54 -15.71
C LEU A 52 -26.89 4.23 -15.45
N VAL A 53 -28.22 4.33 -15.42
CA VAL A 53 -29.17 3.23 -15.31
C VAL A 53 -30.30 3.43 -16.30
N GLU A 54 -30.99 2.33 -16.62
CA GLU A 54 -32.15 2.34 -17.51
C GLU A 54 -33.44 2.48 -16.69
N GLN A 55 -34.35 3.33 -17.15
CA GLN A 55 -35.66 3.54 -16.54
C GLN A 55 -36.76 3.09 -17.50
N GLU A 56 -37.60 2.15 -17.09
CA GLU A 56 -38.71 1.66 -17.93
C GLU A 56 -39.66 2.82 -18.29
N GLY A 57 -40.07 2.89 -19.56
CA GLY A 57 -40.97 3.92 -20.07
C GLY A 57 -40.32 5.28 -20.37
N ARG A 58 -38.99 5.41 -20.20
CA ARG A 58 -38.24 6.61 -20.56
C ARG A 58 -37.16 6.30 -21.61
N PRO A 59 -37.10 7.02 -22.75
CA PRO A 59 -36.02 6.84 -23.71
C PRO A 59 -34.68 7.33 -23.12
N GLY A 60 -33.62 6.54 -23.32
CA GLY A 60 -32.26 6.85 -22.87
C GLY A 60 -31.99 6.42 -21.42
N PHE A 61 -30.91 6.94 -20.85
CA PHE A 61 -30.43 6.59 -19.51
C PHE A 61 -30.57 7.77 -18.54
N VAL A 62 -30.67 7.48 -17.25
CA VAL A 62 -30.69 8.49 -16.18
C VAL A 62 -29.52 8.28 -15.22
N PRO A 63 -28.90 9.35 -14.69
CA PRO A 63 -27.82 9.23 -13.72
C PRO A 63 -28.38 8.88 -12.34
N SER A 64 -28.11 7.65 -11.87
CA SER A 64 -28.66 7.17 -10.59
C SER A 64 -28.27 8.04 -9.39
N CYS A 65 -27.13 8.73 -9.44
CA CYS A 65 -26.63 9.57 -8.35
C CYS A 65 -27.38 10.90 -8.19
N GLY A 66 -28.10 11.38 -9.20
CA GLY A 66 -28.87 12.64 -9.15
C GLY A 66 -30.38 12.46 -9.29
N THR A 67 -30.84 11.28 -9.72
CA THR A 67 -32.27 11.00 -9.88
C THR A 67 -32.88 10.54 -8.56
N LYS A 68 -33.84 11.33 -8.03
CA LYS A 68 -34.64 10.96 -6.85
C LYS A 68 -35.61 9.82 -7.17
N VAL A 69 -35.88 8.99 -6.18
CA VAL A 69 -36.88 7.93 -6.29
C VAL A 69 -38.30 8.50 -6.30
N ALA A 70 -39.20 7.83 -7.02
CA ALA A 70 -40.61 8.19 -7.13
C ALA A 70 -41.47 6.91 -7.17
N PRO A 71 -42.75 6.98 -6.77
CA PRO A 71 -43.61 5.80 -6.71
C PRO A 71 -43.73 5.10 -8.07
N GLY A 72 -43.55 3.78 -8.07
CA GLY A 72 -43.70 2.95 -9.26
C GLY A 72 -42.59 3.05 -10.31
N LEU A 73 -41.48 3.76 -10.03
CA LEU A 73 -40.30 3.72 -10.91
C LEU A 73 -39.82 2.27 -11.07
N LYS A 74 -39.33 1.93 -12.27
CA LYS A 74 -38.69 0.65 -12.53
C LYS A 74 -37.32 0.90 -13.14
N ILE A 75 -36.29 0.46 -12.43
CA ILE A 75 -34.89 0.73 -12.77
C ILE A 75 -34.16 -0.57 -13.04
N HIS A 76 -33.40 -0.61 -14.13
CA HIS A 76 -32.47 -1.69 -14.47
C HIS A 76 -31.04 -1.17 -14.45
N THR A 77 -30.17 -1.82 -13.69
CA THR A 77 -28.83 -1.31 -13.36
C THR A 77 -27.71 -1.93 -14.19
N ASP A 78 -27.96 -3.04 -14.88
CA ASP A 78 -26.91 -3.85 -15.55
C ASP A 78 -27.39 -4.53 -16.86
N THR A 79 -28.13 -3.81 -17.70
CA THR A 79 -28.49 -4.29 -19.04
C THR A 79 -27.31 -4.17 -20.01
N PRO A 80 -27.27 -4.93 -21.12
CA PRO A 80 -26.23 -4.79 -22.15
C PRO A 80 -26.07 -3.35 -22.65
N ALA A 81 -27.19 -2.62 -22.80
CA ALA A 81 -27.21 -1.23 -23.19
C ALA A 81 -26.58 -0.30 -22.13
N VAL A 82 -26.86 -0.54 -20.85
CA VAL A 82 -26.22 0.19 -19.73
C VAL A 82 -24.71 -0.08 -19.70
N ARG A 83 -24.27 -1.33 -19.90
CA ARG A 83 -22.84 -1.68 -19.93
C ARG A 83 -22.10 -0.97 -21.07
N GLU A 84 -22.69 -0.90 -22.26
CA GLU A 84 -22.11 -0.18 -23.39
C GLU A 84 -22.07 1.34 -23.15
N ALA A 85 -23.13 1.92 -22.60
CA ALA A 85 -23.15 3.34 -22.23
C ALA A 85 -22.06 3.70 -21.21
N ARG A 86 -21.84 2.83 -20.20
CA ARG A 86 -20.76 2.99 -19.22
C ARG A 86 -19.38 2.85 -19.85
N ARG A 87 -19.18 1.88 -20.75
CA ARG A 87 -17.92 1.72 -21.52
C ARG A 87 -17.60 2.99 -22.29
N MET A 88 -18.55 3.52 -23.05
CA MET A 88 -18.38 4.76 -23.82
C MET A 88 -18.04 5.95 -22.91
N ALA A 89 -18.71 6.07 -21.76
CA ALA A 89 -18.39 7.12 -20.79
C ALA A 89 -16.95 7.01 -20.25
N LEU A 90 -16.47 5.79 -19.97
CA LEU A 90 -15.10 5.55 -19.53
C LEU A 90 -14.07 5.82 -20.63
N GLU A 91 -14.36 5.47 -21.88
CA GLU A 91 -13.50 5.77 -23.03
C GLU A 91 -13.37 7.29 -23.26
N LEU A 92 -14.45 8.05 -23.08
CA LEU A 92 -14.41 9.52 -23.11
C LEU A 92 -13.60 10.11 -21.95
N LEU A 93 -13.75 9.58 -20.74
CA LEU A 93 -12.91 10.01 -19.60
C LEU A 93 -11.43 9.68 -19.82
N MET A 94 -11.12 8.61 -20.55
CA MET A 94 -9.75 8.23 -20.89
C MET A 94 -9.09 9.25 -21.81
N SER A 95 -9.86 10.01 -22.59
CA SER A 95 -9.34 11.10 -23.43
C SER A 95 -8.80 12.29 -22.63
N ALA A 96 -8.75 12.22 -21.31
CA ALA A 96 -8.12 13.20 -20.42
C ALA A 96 -6.89 12.63 -19.71
N HIS A 97 -6.80 11.29 -19.67
CA HIS A 97 -5.80 10.55 -18.94
C HIS A 97 -4.64 10.20 -19.87
N SER A 98 -3.43 10.36 -19.37
CA SER A 98 -2.18 9.98 -20.04
C SER A 98 -1.20 9.49 -18.99
N GLY A 99 -0.64 8.31 -19.17
CA GLY A 99 0.36 7.79 -18.22
C GLY A 99 0.46 6.27 -18.27
N ASP A 100 1.62 5.73 -17.89
CA ASP A 100 1.77 4.30 -17.70
C ASP A 100 1.02 3.87 -16.41
N CYS A 101 -0.21 3.38 -16.54
CA CYS A 101 -0.96 2.87 -15.38
C CYS A 101 -0.20 1.71 -14.70
N VAL A 102 0.26 0.76 -15.51
CA VAL A 102 1.09 -0.36 -15.12
C VAL A 102 2.50 -0.12 -15.65
N ALA A 103 3.52 -0.29 -14.80
CA ALA A 103 4.91 -0.07 -15.21
C ALA A 103 5.28 -0.91 -16.46
N PRO A 104 6.00 -0.34 -17.45
CA PRO A 104 6.36 -1.06 -18.68
C PRO A 104 7.13 -2.36 -18.43
N CYS A 105 8.03 -2.36 -17.44
CA CYS A 105 8.79 -3.54 -17.05
C CYS A 105 7.90 -4.68 -16.54
N ARG A 106 6.79 -4.36 -15.85
CA ARG A 106 5.78 -5.31 -15.37
C ARG A 106 4.94 -5.85 -16.52
N LEU A 107 4.50 -5.01 -17.45
CA LEU A 107 3.76 -5.42 -18.66
C LEU A 107 4.58 -6.31 -19.59
N GLN A 108 5.90 -6.11 -19.64
CA GLN A 108 6.82 -6.88 -20.47
C GLN A 108 7.24 -8.21 -19.82
N CYS A 109 7.07 -8.35 -18.51
CA CYS A 109 7.32 -9.60 -17.81
C CYS A 109 6.18 -10.61 -18.10
N PRO A 110 6.47 -11.81 -18.65
CA PRO A 110 5.42 -12.81 -18.94
C PRO A 110 4.60 -13.22 -17.71
N ASP A 111 5.26 -13.21 -16.55
CA ASP A 111 4.64 -13.54 -15.26
C ASP A 111 4.08 -12.31 -14.52
N ASN A 112 4.18 -11.11 -15.11
CA ASN A 112 3.60 -9.87 -14.56
C ASN A 112 4.08 -9.58 -13.12
N ILE A 113 5.37 -9.82 -12.88
CA ILE A 113 6.02 -9.54 -11.59
C ILE A 113 5.94 -8.03 -11.32
N ASP A 114 5.56 -7.67 -10.10
CA ASP A 114 5.49 -6.27 -9.66
C ASP A 114 6.89 -5.68 -9.37
N ILE A 115 7.57 -5.35 -10.46
CA ILE A 115 8.97 -4.88 -10.45
C ILE A 115 9.12 -3.55 -9.72
N GLN A 116 8.20 -2.61 -9.92
CA GLN A 116 8.29 -1.30 -9.29
C GLN A 116 8.21 -1.41 -7.77
N THR A 117 7.28 -2.21 -7.23
CA THR A 117 7.13 -2.37 -5.78
C THR A 117 8.33 -3.06 -5.15
N TYR A 118 8.86 -4.14 -5.74
CA TYR A 118 10.01 -4.81 -5.11
C TYR A 118 11.28 -3.95 -5.22
N ILE A 119 11.47 -3.17 -6.27
CA ILE A 119 12.60 -2.24 -6.36
C ILE A 119 12.47 -1.11 -5.34
N ALA A 120 11.27 -0.53 -5.18
CA ALA A 120 11.03 0.47 -4.14
C ALA A 120 11.27 -0.10 -2.73
N SER A 121 10.99 -1.40 -2.55
CA SER A 121 11.29 -2.14 -1.31
C SER A 121 12.78 -2.29 -1.06
N ILE A 122 13.56 -2.64 -2.09
CA ILE A 122 15.02 -2.70 -2.01
C ILE A 122 15.57 -1.30 -1.68
N ALA A 123 15.09 -0.25 -2.33
CA ALA A 123 15.52 1.13 -2.06
C ALA A 123 15.23 1.57 -0.61
N ALA A 124 14.19 1.01 0.02
CA ALA A 124 13.88 1.21 1.43
C ALA A 124 14.69 0.32 2.40
N GLY A 125 15.54 -0.58 1.90
CA GLY A 125 16.29 -1.56 2.72
C GLY A 125 15.50 -2.81 3.11
N GLU A 126 14.28 -2.95 2.60
CA GLU A 126 13.31 -3.99 3.00
C GLU A 126 13.42 -5.23 2.09
N PHE A 127 14.56 -5.94 2.16
CA PHE A 127 14.86 -7.05 1.24
C PHE A 127 13.88 -8.23 1.38
N GLY A 128 13.55 -8.64 2.61
CA GLY A 128 12.60 -9.74 2.82
C GLY A 128 11.23 -9.46 2.21
N GLU A 129 10.84 -8.20 2.15
CA GLU A 129 9.58 -7.79 1.59
C GLU A 129 9.60 -7.64 0.07
N ALA A 130 10.73 -7.16 -0.48
CA ALA A 130 10.98 -7.24 -1.91
C ALA A 130 10.82 -8.69 -2.40
N LEU A 131 11.31 -9.66 -1.62
CA LEU A 131 11.13 -11.08 -1.93
C LEU A 131 9.67 -11.52 -1.91
N LYS A 132 8.90 -11.13 -0.88
CA LYS A 132 7.47 -11.47 -0.79
C LYS A 132 6.74 -10.98 -2.04
N VAL A 133 7.02 -9.76 -2.50
CA VAL A 133 6.45 -9.21 -3.74
C VAL A 133 6.81 -10.07 -4.95
N ILE A 134 8.06 -10.51 -5.08
CA ILE A 134 8.46 -11.41 -6.17
C ILE A 134 7.73 -12.76 -6.08
N LYS A 135 7.71 -13.39 -4.89
CA LYS A 135 7.10 -14.71 -4.64
C LYS A 135 5.56 -14.72 -4.76
N ARG A 136 4.90 -13.56 -4.86
CA ARG A 136 3.47 -13.46 -5.22
C ARG A 136 3.17 -14.04 -6.60
N THR A 137 4.13 -13.97 -7.53
CA THR A 137 3.96 -14.43 -8.92
C THR A 137 4.99 -15.48 -9.35
N ASN A 138 6.22 -15.39 -8.82
CA ASN A 138 7.30 -16.28 -9.19
C ASN A 138 7.83 -17.09 -7.97
N PRO A 139 7.60 -18.41 -7.88
CA PRO A 139 8.15 -19.26 -6.81
C PRO A 139 9.63 -19.62 -6.99
N PHE A 140 10.24 -19.24 -8.12
CA PHE A 140 11.63 -19.53 -8.49
C PHE A 140 12.48 -18.26 -8.64
N PRO A 141 12.50 -17.32 -7.68
CA PRO A 141 13.25 -16.07 -7.83
C PRO A 141 14.76 -16.26 -7.95
N SER A 142 15.38 -17.23 -7.26
CA SER A 142 16.82 -17.51 -7.34
C SER A 142 17.21 -18.17 -8.66
N VAL A 143 16.41 -19.13 -9.16
CA VAL A 143 16.57 -19.71 -10.51
C VAL A 143 16.39 -18.64 -11.57
N CYS A 144 15.29 -17.88 -11.55
CA CYS A 144 15.05 -16.80 -12.50
C CYS A 144 16.12 -15.70 -12.40
N GLY A 145 16.78 -15.55 -11.25
CA GLY A 145 17.94 -14.68 -11.06
C GLY A 145 19.14 -15.02 -11.94
N ARG A 146 19.17 -16.24 -12.49
CA ARG A 146 20.29 -16.81 -13.25
C ARG A 146 19.97 -17.10 -14.71
N VAL A 147 18.73 -17.50 -15.00
CA VAL A 147 18.36 -18.02 -16.34
C VAL A 147 17.36 -17.15 -17.09
N CYS A 148 16.82 -16.10 -16.47
CA CYS A 148 15.79 -15.26 -17.09
C CYS A 148 16.36 -14.36 -18.20
N PRO A 149 15.69 -14.28 -19.37
CA PRO A 149 16.09 -13.40 -20.47
C PRO A 149 15.79 -11.91 -20.20
N HIS A 150 15.23 -11.57 -19.03
CA HIS A 150 15.09 -10.20 -18.54
C HIS A 150 14.50 -9.20 -19.55
N THR A 151 13.50 -9.64 -20.32
CA THR A 151 12.76 -8.81 -21.29
C THR A 151 12.21 -7.51 -20.69
N CYS A 152 11.92 -7.50 -19.39
CA CYS A 152 11.54 -6.33 -18.61
C CYS A 152 12.57 -5.18 -18.65
N GLU A 153 13.86 -5.47 -18.85
CA GLU A 153 14.92 -4.46 -18.98
C GLU A 153 14.94 -3.81 -20.38
N LEU A 154 14.43 -4.50 -21.42
CA LEU A 154 14.36 -3.97 -22.79
C LEU A 154 13.42 -2.77 -22.92
N GLN A 155 12.33 -2.76 -22.15
CA GLN A 155 11.34 -1.67 -22.12
C GLN A 155 11.50 -0.76 -20.90
N CYS A 156 12.63 -0.85 -20.19
CA CYS A 156 12.94 0.06 -19.10
C CYS A 156 13.14 1.48 -19.64
N ARG A 157 12.39 2.46 -19.14
CA ARG A 157 12.49 3.86 -19.60
C ARG A 157 13.87 4.48 -19.37
N ARG A 158 14.64 3.97 -18.39
CA ARG A 158 16.02 4.40 -18.11
C ARG A 158 16.98 4.23 -19.29
N ASN A 159 16.66 3.34 -20.25
CA ASN A 159 17.42 3.22 -21.52
C ASN A 159 17.50 4.53 -22.33
N ARG A 160 16.60 5.50 -22.09
CA ARG A 160 16.66 6.83 -22.73
C ARG A 160 17.53 7.84 -21.97
N VAL A 161 18.04 7.47 -20.80
CA VAL A 161 18.93 8.29 -19.95
C VAL A 161 20.35 7.75 -19.98
N ASP A 162 20.51 6.48 -19.60
CA ASP A 162 21.79 5.75 -19.56
C ASP A 162 21.57 4.24 -19.84
N GLU A 163 21.84 3.36 -18.88
CA GLU A 163 21.65 1.91 -18.96
C GLU A 163 20.36 1.49 -18.22
N PRO A 164 19.70 0.38 -18.57
CA PRO A 164 18.50 -0.04 -17.86
C PRO A 164 18.82 -0.34 -16.39
N VAL A 165 17.78 -0.30 -15.55
CA VAL A 165 17.91 -0.80 -14.18
C VAL A 165 18.26 -2.28 -14.24
N ALA A 166 19.20 -2.73 -13.40
CA ALA A 166 19.60 -4.12 -13.27
C ALA A 166 18.54 -4.94 -12.49
N ILE A 167 17.34 -4.99 -13.06
CA ILE A 167 16.14 -5.63 -12.51
C ILE A 167 16.41 -7.10 -12.14
N ASN A 168 17.11 -7.84 -13.01
CA ASN A 168 17.43 -9.24 -12.76
C ASN A 168 18.49 -9.42 -11.65
N PRO A 169 19.64 -8.72 -11.66
CA PRO A 169 20.58 -8.72 -10.53
C PRO A 169 19.95 -8.34 -9.18
N LEU A 170 19.05 -7.35 -9.14
CA LEU A 170 18.31 -6.98 -7.93
C LEU A 170 17.44 -8.13 -7.41
N LYS A 171 16.68 -8.78 -8.31
CA LYS A 171 15.86 -9.96 -7.97
C LYS A 171 16.73 -11.10 -7.43
N ARG A 172 17.86 -11.38 -8.08
CA ARG A 172 18.81 -12.40 -7.64
C ARG A 172 19.38 -12.11 -6.26
N PHE A 173 19.82 -10.87 -6.02
CA PHE A 173 20.39 -10.46 -4.73
C PHE A 173 19.43 -10.75 -3.57
N VAL A 174 18.17 -10.34 -3.71
CA VAL A 174 17.15 -10.54 -2.68
C VAL A 174 16.81 -12.02 -2.49
N ALA A 175 16.72 -12.79 -3.57
CA ALA A 175 16.42 -14.21 -3.52
C ALA A 175 17.54 -15.03 -2.87
N ASP A 176 18.78 -14.74 -3.22
CA ASP A 176 19.96 -15.41 -2.65
C ASP A 176 20.13 -15.07 -1.16
N LEU A 177 19.83 -13.82 -0.75
CA LEU A 177 19.82 -13.42 0.67
C LEU A 177 18.82 -14.23 1.50
N ASP A 178 17.63 -14.50 0.97
CA ASP A 178 16.63 -15.32 1.66
C ASP A 178 17.00 -16.79 1.71
N ARG A 179 17.56 -17.33 0.62
CA ARG A 179 18.09 -18.71 0.60
C ARG A 179 19.16 -18.92 1.67
N GLU A 180 20.02 -17.92 1.88
CA GLU A 180 21.12 -17.95 2.85
C GLU A 180 20.66 -17.60 4.27
N SER A 181 19.42 -17.16 4.45
CA SER A 181 18.83 -16.85 5.75
C SER A 181 18.60 -18.11 6.59
N LYS A 182 18.72 -17.96 7.91
CA LYS A 182 18.33 -19.01 8.88
C LYS A 182 16.81 -19.22 8.92
N THR A 183 16.06 -18.22 8.49
CA THR A 183 14.59 -18.22 8.48
C THR A 183 14.09 -17.76 7.10
N PRO A 184 14.24 -18.61 6.06
CA PRO A 184 13.78 -18.29 4.73
C PRO A 184 12.26 -18.07 4.72
N TYR A 185 11.81 -17.12 3.90
CA TYR A 185 10.41 -16.76 3.80
C TYR A 185 9.60 -17.92 3.21
N ARG A 186 8.60 -18.35 3.99
CA ARG A 186 7.57 -19.31 3.60
C ARG A 186 6.21 -18.62 3.47
N PRO A 187 5.49 -18.78 2.35
CA PRO A 187 4.14 -18.26 2.20
C PRO A 187 3.15 -18.97 3.13
N ALA A 188 2.07 -18.27 3.47
CA ALA A 188 0.96 -18.87 4.21
C ALA A 188 0.20 -19.88 3.34
N VAL A 189 -0.28 -20.95 3.96
CA VAL A 189 -1.15 -21.96 3.36
C VAL A 189 -2.53 -21.81 3.95
N ALA A 190 -3.54 -21.66 3.10
CA ALA A 190 -4.94 -21.59 3.51
C ALA A 190 -5.41 -22.93 4.11
N PRO A 191 -6.47 -22.94 4.95
CA PRO A 191 -7.04 -24.18 5.48
C PRO A 191 -7.36 -25.20 4.39
N ASP A 192 -7.21 -26.48 4.71
CA ASP A 192 -7.41 -27.55 3.75
C ASP A 192 -8.84 -27.56 3.20
N THR A 193 -8.95 -27.58 1.88
CA THR A 193 -10.21 -27.54 1.12
C THR A 193 -10.85 -28.92 0.93
N GLY A 194 -10.14 -29.99 1.30
CA GLY A 194 -10.53 -31.38 0.99
C GLY A 194 -10.39 -31.79 -0.47
N ARG A 195 -9.97 -30.88 -1.36
CA ARG A 195 -9.80 -31.15 -2.80
C ARG A 195 -8.39 -31.61 -3.14
N ARG A 196 -8.28 -32.56 -4.08
CA ARG A 196 -6.99 -33.14 -4.53
C ARG A 196 -6.68 -32.83 -5.98
N VAL A 197 -5.45 -32.41 -6.26
CA VAL A 197 -4.97 -32.10 -7.62
C VAL A 197 -3.76 -32.94 -7.98
N ALA A 198 -3.82 -33.60 -9.15
CA ALA A 198 -2.69 -34.31 -9.72
C ALA A 198 -1.94 -33.38 -10.69
N VAL A 199 -0.68 -33.07 -10.40
CA VAL A 199 0.20 -32.29 -11.28
C VAL A 199 1.15 -33.26 -11.98
N ILE A 200 1.11 -33.30 -13.31
CA ILE A 200 1.87 -34.26 -14.11
C ILE A 200 3.05 -33.53 -14.77
N GLY A 201 4.25 -33.79 -14.25
CA GLY A 201 5.50 -33.12 -14.61
C GLY A 201 6.02 -32.22 -13.48
N GLY A 202 7.22 -32.49 -12.99
CA GLY A 202 7.91 -31.71 -11.96
C GLY A 202 8.80 -30.60 -12.54
N GLY A 203 8.44 -30.04 -13.70
CA GLY A 203 9.12 -28.89 -14.31
C GLY A 203 8.67 -27.53 -13.75
N PRO A 204 9.16 -26.41 -14.31
CA PRO A 204 8.82 -25.05 -13.83
C PRO A 204 7.31 -24.78 -13.79
N ALA A 205 6.56 -25.16 -14.84
CA ALA A 205 5.12 -24.96 -14.88
C ALA A 205 4.38 -25.81 -13.82
N GLY A 206 4.70 -27.11 -13.74
CA GLY A 206 4.07 -28.03 -12.79
C GLY A 206 4.33 -27.66 -11.33
N LEU A 207 5.60 -27.42 -10.98
CA LEU A 207 5.97 -27.01 -9.62
C LEU A 207 5.37 -25.64 -9.24
N THR A 208 5.28 -24.70 -10.19
CA THR A 208 4.60 -23.42 -9.95
C THR A 208 3.12 -23.61 -9.69
N ALA A 209 2.45 -24.45 -10.47
CA ALA A 209 1.03 -24.75 -10.25
C ALA A 209 0.83 -25.41 -8.88
N ALA A 210 1.70 -26.36 -8.51
CA ALA A 210 1.66 -27.04 -7.22
C ALA A 210 1.83 -26.07 -6.04
N TYR A 211 2.79 -25.14 -6.14
CA TYR A 211 3.03 -24.11 -5.13
C TYR A 211 1.79 -23.25 -4.88
N TYR A 212 1.15 -22.72 -5.94
CA TYR A 212 -0.01 -21.86 -5.78
C TYR A 212 -1.29 -22.61 -5.38
N LEU A 213 -1.50 -23.83 -5.90
CA LEU A 213 -2.64 -24.66 -5.50
C LEU A 213 -2.53 -25.07 -4.03
N ARG A 214 -1.32 -25.41 -3.56
CA ARG A 214 -1.11 -25.73 -2.16
C ARG A 214 -1.39 -24.54 -1.25
N GLN A 215 -0.95 -23.33 -1.61
CA GLN A 215 -1.28 -22.10 -0.87
C GLN A 215 -2.79 -21.86 -0.73
N LYS A 216 -3.60 -22.31 -1.71
CA LYS A 216 -5.06 -22.22 -1.66
C LYS A 216 -5.74 -23.31 -0.81
N GLY A 217 -4.96 -24.20 -0.20
CA GLY A 217 -5.45 -25.26 0.68
C GLY A 217 -5.82 -26.55 -0.07
N HIS A 218 -5.43 -26.71 -1.33
CA HIS A 218 -5.62 -27.98 -2.04
C HIS A 218 -4.48 -28.96 -1.70
N ALA A 219 -4.81 -30.25 -1.60
CA ALA A 219 -3.81 -31.30 -1.53
C ALA A 219 -3.27 -31.56 -2.94
N VAL A 220 -1.94 -31.53 -3.11
CA VAL A 220 -1.31 -31.62 -4.43
C VAL A 220 -0.28 -32.74 -4.44
N THR A 221 -0.38 -33.61 -5.44
CA THR A 221 0.62 -34.64 -5.75
C THR A 221 1.22 -34.36 -7.12
N VAL A 222 2.54 -34.18 -7.18
CA VAL A 222 3.33 -34.00 -8.40
C VAL A 222 3.89 -35.36 -8.83
N PHE A 223 3.64 -35.75 -10.07
CA PHE A 223 4.16 -36.96 -10.70
C PHE A 223 5.33 -36.58 -11.63
N GLU A 224 6.54 -37.00 -11.30
CA GLU A 224 7.77 -36.69 -12.04
C GLU A 224 8.38 -37.97 -12.62
N MET A 225 8.69 -37.96 -13.93
CA MET A 225 9.20 -39.15 -14.61
C MET A 225 10.69 -39.43 -14.32
N ASN A 226 11.46 -38.42 -13.94
CA ASN A 226 12.89 -38.51 -13.67
C ASN A 226 13.21 -38.76 -12.17
N GLU A 227 14.50 -38.94 -11.87
CA GLU A 227 15.01 -39.16 -10.50
C GLU A 227 14.83 -37.96 -9.57
N LYS A 228 14.84 -36.75 -10.13
CA LYS A 228 14.65 -35.48 -9.42
C LYS A 228 13.77 -34.53 -10.22
N ALA A 229 13.01 -33.70 -9.52
CA ALA A 229 12.19 -32.63 -10.10
C ALA A 229 13.07 -31.46 -10.59
N GLY A 230 12.49 -30.59 -11.39
CA GLY A 230 13.13 -29.44 -12.04
C GLY A 230 12.92 -29.42 -13.55
N GLY A 231 12.61 -30.58 -14.16
CA GLY A 231 12.40 -30.70 -15.61
C GLY A 231 13.52 -30.03 -16.41
N MET A 232 13.15 -29.22 -17.40
CA MET A 232 14.12 -28.50 -18.25
C MET A 232 15.07 -27.57 -17.46
N LEU A 233 14.68 -27.07 -16.28
CA LEU A 233 15.61 -26.29 -15.45
C LEU A 233 16.79 -27.14 -14.97
N ARG A 234 16.54 -28.41 -14.63
CA ARG A 234 17.60 -29.31 -14.16
C ARG A 234 18.38 -29.93 -15.31
N TYR A 235 17.65 -30.46 -16.29
CA TYR A 235 18.24 -31.35 -17.28
C TYR A 235 18.52 -30.66 -18.62
N GLY A 236 18.02 -29.45 -18.83
CA GLY A 236 18.23 -28.65 -20.05
C GLY A 236 19.16 -27.45 -19.85
N ILE A 237 19.45 -27.03 -18.62
CA ILE A 237 20.32 -25.88 -18.32
C ILE A 237 21.60 -26.37 -17.62
N PRO A 238 22.80 -26.03 -18.13
CA PRO A 238 24.05 -26.46 -17.53
C PRO A 238 24.29 -25.93 -16.11
N ARG A 239 24.97 -26.73 -15.27
CA ARG A 239 25.26 -26.41 -13.86
C ARG A 239 26.03 -25.10 -13.63
N TYR A 240 26.87 -24.67 -14.58
CA TYR A 240 27.59 -23.39 -14.47
C TYR A 240 26.69 -22.17 -14.57
N ARG A 241 25.49 -22.34 -15.16
CA ARG A 241 24.47 -21.32 -15.34
C ARG A 241 23.40 -21.43 -14.27
N LEU A 242 22.95 -22.66 -13.99
CA LEU A 242 22.03 -22.94 -12.90
C LEU A 242 22.57 -24.05 -11.99
N PRO A 243 23.17 -23.70 -10.84
CA PRO A 243 23.63 -24.69 -9.88
C PRO A 243 22.47 -25.55 -9.34
N HIS A 244 22.68 -26.87 -9.28
CA HIS A 244 21.64 -27.80 -8.83
C HIS A 244 21.23 -27.59 -7.38
N ASP A 245 22.13 -27.15 -6.51
CA ASP A 245 21.86 -26.83 -5.11
C ASP A 245 20.90 -25.63 -4.96
N VAL A 246 21.02 -24.64 -5.84
CA VAL A 246 20.08 -23.51 -5.89
C VAL A 246 18.69 -23.99 -6.30
N LEU A 247 18.60 -24.84 -7.33
CA LEU A 247 17.33 -25.41 -7.77
C LEU A 247 16.73 -26.37 -6.74
N ASP A 248 17.54 -27.23 -6.13
CA ASP A 248 17.12 -28.17 -5.09
C ASP A 248 16.54 -27.42 -3.88
N ALA A 249 17.12 -26.29 -3.49
CA ALA A 249 16.61 -25.45 -2.40
C ALA A 249 15.21 -24.86 -2.70
N GLU A 250 14.98 -24.34 -3.90
CA GLU A 250 13.66 -23.80 -4.27
C GLU A 250 12.60 -24.91 -4.41
N ILE A 251 12.97 -26.08 -4.94
CA ILE A 251 12.08 -27.25 -5.00
C ILE A 251 11.75 -27.76 -3.60
N ALA A 252 12.74 -27.85 -2.71
CA ALA A 252 12.54 -28.25 -1.32
C ALA A 252 11.57 -27.30 -0.61
N HIS A 253 11.67 -26.00 -0.85
CA HIS A 253 10.73 -25.03 -0.31
C HIS A 253 9.28 -25.27 -0.82
N ILE A 254 9.09 -25.66 -2.08
CA ILE A 254 7.76 -26.03 -2.58
C ILE A 254 7.24 -27.30 -1.89
N ALA A 255 8.10 -28.31 -1.71
CA ALA A 255 7.75 -29.54 -1.00
C ALA A 255 7.40 -29.28 0.48
N ASP A 256 8.14 -28.39 1.15
CA ASP A 256 7.92 -27.99 2.55
C ASP A 256 6.53 -27.37 2.81
N LEU A 257 5.84 -26.89 1.77
CA LEU A 257 4.44 -26.44 1.90
C LEU A 257 3.43 -27.58 2.05
N GLY A 258 3.89 -28.84 1.94
CA GLY A 258 3.06 -30.04 1.96
C GLY A 258 2.67 -30.54 0.57
N VAL A 259 3.48 -30.22 -0.46
CA VAL A 259 3.33 -30.80 -1.80
C VAL A 259 4.03 -32.16 -1.83
N GLU A 260 3.30 -33.21 -2.21
CA GLU A 260 3.88 -34.55 -2.39
C GLU A 260 4.52 -34.65 -3.79
N ILE A 261 5.76 -35.12 -3.89
CA ILE A 261 6.42 -35.35 -5.18
C ILE A 261 6.78 -36.83 -5.32
N ARG A 262 6.22 -37.49 -6.34
CA ARG A 262 6.45 -38.89 -6.68
C ARG A 262 7.36 -38.99 -7.90
N TYR A 263 8.60 -39.41 -7.65
CA TYR A 263 9.63 -39.57 -8.69
C TYR A 263 9.50 -40.91 -9.43
N GLY A 264 10.09 -40.97 -10.63
CA GLY A 264 10.08 -42.16 -11.49
C GLY A 264 8.71 -42.53 -12.08
N GLN A 265 7.68 -41.68 -11.98
CA GLN A 265 6.32 -41.97 -12.44
C GLN A 265 6.00 -41.19 -13.73
N LYS A 266 5.73 -41.92 -14.82
CA LYS A 266 5.46 -41.40 -16.17
C LYS A 266 4.01 -41.69 -16.59
N LEU A 267 3.30 -40.63 -17.00
CA LEU A 267 1.96 -40.74 -17.61
C LEU A 267 2.01 -41.63 -18.86
N GLY A 268 1.04 -42.53 -19.00
CA GLY A 268 0.93 -43.50 -20.10
C GLY A 268 1.73 -44.79 -19.86
N ARG A 269 2.72 -44.79 -18.96
CA ARG A 269 3.47 -45.99 -18.55
C ARG A 269 3.01 -46.51 -17.19
N ASP A 270 3.06 -45.66 -16.17
CA ASP A 270 2.85 -46.07 -14.78
C ASP A 270 1.42 -45.74 -14.29
N PHE A 271 0.76 -44.77 -14.92
CA PHE A 271 -0.61 -44.36 -14.62
C PHE A 271 -1.28 -43.70 -15.84
N THR A 272 -2.60 -43.61 -15.81
CA THR A 272 -3.45 -42.93 -16.81
C THR A 272 -4.31 -41.85 -16.15
N LEU A 273 -4.86 -40.90 -16.93
CA LEU A 273 -5.78 -39.89 -16.36
C LEU A 273 -7.02 -40.54 -15.75
N LYS A 274 -7.53 -41.62 -16.36
CA LYS A 274 -8.63 -42.41 -15.82
C LYS A 274 -8.29 -42.96 -14.43
N SER A 275 -7.11 -43.58 -14.28
CA SER A 275 -6.68 -44.13 -12.99
C SER A 275 -6.51 -43.05 -11.90
N LEU A 276 -6.09 -41.83 -12.27
CA LEU A 276 -6.04 -40.70 -11.33
C LEU A 276 -7.44 -40.26 -10.90
N ARG A 277 -8.41 -40.25 -11.83
CA ARG A 277 -9.80 -39.94 -11.49
C ARG A 277 -10.38 -40.98 -10.53
N GLU A 278 -10.10 -42.26 -10.75
CA GLU A 278 -10.52 -43.37 -9.88
C GLU A 278 -9.85 -43.34 -8.51
N GLN A 279 -8.59 -42.90 -8.43
CA GLN A 279 -7.90 -42.61 -7.17
C GLN A 279 -8.48 -41.39 -6.44
N GLY A 280 -9.40 -40.66 -7.08
CA GLY A 280 -10.23 -39.57 -6.56
C GLY A 280 -9.59 -38.19 -6.62
N PHE A 281 -8.72 -37.93 -7.60
CA PHE A 281 -8.27 -36.57 -7.90
C PHE A 281 -9.41 -35.75 -8.52
N ASP A 282 -9.66 -34.56 -7.98
CA ASP A 282 -10.71 -33.65 -8.42
C ASP A 282 -10.34 -32.91 -9.72
N ALA A 283 -9.05 -32.61 -9.90
CA ALA A 283 -8.49 -31.98 -11.09
C ALA A 283 -7.11 -32.58 -11.45
N ALA A 284 -6.73 -32.49 -12.73
CA ALA A 284 -5.38 -32.82 -13.21
C ALA A 284 -4.77 -31.67 -14.03
N PHE A 285 -3.46 -31.47 -13.90
CA PHE A 285 -2.70 -30.48 -14.64
C PHE A 285 -1.55 -31.15 -15.42
N ILE A 286 -1.58 -31.07 -16.75
CA ILE A 286 -0.57 -31.66 -17.64
C ILE A 286 0.52 -30.61 -17.91
N ALA A 287 1.74 -30.89 -17.45
CA ALA A 287 2.92 -30.03 -17.59
C ALA A 287 4.20 -30.85 -17.86
N VAL A 288 4.11 -31.84 -18.76
CA VAL A 288 5.18 -32.81 -19.03
C VAL A 288 6.42 -32.22 -19.71
N GLY A 289 6.32 -31.04 -20.33
CA GLY A 289 7.45 -30.33 -20.97
C GLY A 289 7.79 -30.81 -22.39
N ALA A 290 8.66 -30.08 -23.07
CA ALA A 290 9.06 -30.33 -24.46
C ALA A 290 10.35 -31.15 -24.60
N TRP A 291 10.30 -32.45 -24.33
CA TRP A 291 11.49 -33.35 -24.30
C TRP A 291 11.98 -33.86 -25.66
N VAL A 292 11.20 -33.72 -26.73
CA VAL A 292 11.54 -34.27 -28.04
C VAL A 292 12.34 -33.25 -28.84
N SER A 293 13.58 -33.58 -29.22
CA SER A 293 14.40 -32.74 -30.11
C SER A 293 13.89 -32.80 -31.56
N GLN A 294 13.94 -31.68 -32.27
CA GLN A 294 13.69 -31.66 -33.70
C GLN A 294 14.86 -32.27 -34.48
N LYS A 295 14.56 -32.96 -35.57
CA LYS A 295 15.53 -33.55 -36.50
C LYS A 295 15.99 -32.52 -37.53
N MET A 296 17.26 -32.58 -37.92
CA MET A 296 17.83 -31.79 -39.00
C MET A 296 17.29 -32.24 -40.35
N ASP A 297 16.85 -33.50 -40.45
CA ASP A 297 16.33 -34.13 -41.65
C ASP A 297 17.36 -34.11 -42.80
N VAL A 298 18.61 -34.44 -42.46
CA VAL A 298 19.74 -34.54 -43.41
C VAL A 298 20.28 -35.98 -43.44
N PRO A 299 20.84 -36.44 -44.57
CA PRO A 299 21.50 -37.75 -44.63
C PRO A 299 22.63 -37.85 -43.59
N GLY A 300 22.75 -39.02 -42.95
CA GLY A 300 23.78 -39.30 -41.94
C GLY A 300 23.45 -38.84 -40.51
N GLU A 301 22.25 -38.31 -40.25
CA GLU A 301 21.84 -37.86 -38.90
C GLU A 301 21.78 -38.99 -37.85
N ASP A 302 21.65 -40.25 -38.26
CA ASP A 302 21.62 -41.42 -37.37
C ASP A 302 23.01 -42.04 -37.09
N LEU A 303 24.12 -41.40 -37.53
CA LEU A 303 25.50 -41.88 -37.30
C LEU A 303 25.92 -41.81 -35.81
N ASP A 304 26.78 -42.73 -35.38
CA ASP A 304 27.39 -42.67 -34.03
C ASP A 304 28.28 -41.42 -33.92
N GLY A 305 28.01 -40.59 -32.91
CA GLY A 305 28.60 -39.26 -32.73
C GLY A 305 27.68 -38.08 -33.10
N VAL A 306 26.47 -38.34 -33.59
CA VAL A 306 25.40 -37.33 -33.67
C VAL A 306 24.57 -37.36 -32.39
N PHE A 307 24.44 -36.22 -31.73
CA PHE A 307 23.70 -36.09 -30.47
C PHE A 307 22.52 -35.12 -30.63
N PRO A 308 21.30 -35.49 -30.23
CA PRO A 308 20.22 -34.54 -30.03
C PRO A 308 20.61 -33.55 -28.92
N GLY A 309 20.34 -32.25 -29.11
CA GLY A 309 20.77 -31.20 -28.18
C GLY A 309 20.28 -31.40 -26.75
N ILE A 310 18.99 -31.72 -26.58
CA ILE A 310 18.42 -32.02 -25.24
C ILE A 310 19.02 -33.32 -24.68
N GLY A 311 19.19 -34.35 -25.51
CA GLY A 311 19.81 -35.60 -25.07
C GLY A 311 21.24 -35.40 -24.58
N TYR A 312 22.03 -34.59 -25.29
CA TYR A 312 23.40 -34.24 -24.91
C TYR A 312 23.46 -33.51 -23.56
N LEU A 313 22.63 -32.48 -23.39
CA LEU A 313 22.56 -31.72 -22.14
C LEU A 313 22.02 -32.56 -20.98
N PHE A 314 21.06 -33.44 -21.25
CA PHE A 314 20.53 -34.39 -20.28
C PHE A 314 21.63 -35.31 -19.75
N GLU A 315 22.43 -35.91 -20.63
CA GLU A 315 23.56 -36.75 -20.21
C GLU A 315 24.60 -35.96 -19.42
N ALA A 316 24.93 -34.74 -19.86
CA ALA A 316 25.85 -33.85 -19.15
C ALA A 316 25.35 -33.47 -17.75
N ALA A 317 24.04 -33.22 -17.59
CA ALA A 317 23.41 -32.90 -16.31
C ALA A 317 23.50 -34.06 -15.29
N HIS A 318 23.52 -35.31 -15.77
CA HIS A 318 23.76 -36.50 -14.95
C HIS A 318 25.25 -36.72 -14.61
N GLY A 319 26.13 -35.78 -14.99
CA GLY A 319 27.58 -35.91 -14.79
C GLY A 319 28.21 -36.97 -15.69
N ARG A 320 27.47 -37.51 -16.67
CA ARG A 320 28.01 -38.44 -17.66
C ARG A 320 28.81 -37.63 -18.69
N LYS A 321 29.80 -38.28 -19.31
CA LYS A 321 30.67 -37.66 -20.31
C LYS A 321 30.38 -38.26 -21.69
N PRO A 322 29.51 -37.64 -22.50
CA PRO A 322 29.29 -38.07 -23.87
C PRO A 322 30.61 -38.08 -24.65
N LYS A 323 30.81 -39.08 -25.50
CA LYS A 323 32.05 -39.24 -26.29
C LYS A 323 32.04 -38.28 -27.49
N ILE A 324 32.37 -37.02 -27.25
CA ILE A 324 32.31 -35.95 -28.27
C ILE A 324 33.61 -35.75 -29.07
N GLY A 325 34.73 -36.29 -28.59
CA GLY A 325 36.05 -36.13 -29.22
C GLY A 325 36.61 -34.71 -29.11
N LYS A 326 37.48 -34.31 -30.05
CA LYS A 326 38.21 -33.03 -30.02
C LYS A 326 37.53 -31.90 -30.79
N GLN A 327 36.80 -32.20 -31.86
CA GLN A 327 36.20 -31.21 -32.76
C GLN A 327 34.70 -31.40 -32.81
N VAL A 328 33.94 -30.46 -32.26
CA VAL A 328 32.49 -30.56 -32.11
C VAL A 328 31.81 -29.47 -32.90
N ILE A 329 30.80 -29.87 -33.67
CA ILE A 329 29.93 -28.93 -34.38
C ILE A 329 28.57 -28.89 -33.69
N VAL A 330 28.11 -27.70 -33.33
CA VAL A 330 26.75 -27.49 -32.80
C VAL A 330 25.92 -26.80 -33.86
N VAL A 331 24.80 -27.41 -34.25
CA VAL A 331 23.87 -26.82 -35.22
C VAL A 331 22.69 -26.21 -34.47
N GLY A 332 22.52 -24.88 -34.58
CA GLY A 332 21.44 -24.16 -33.91
C GLY A 332 21.81 -22.72 -33.58
N GLY A 333 20.84 -21.96 -33.06
CA GLY A 333 21.05 -20.57 -32.63
C GLY A 333 20.25 -20.14 -31.42
N GLY A 334 19.54 -21.06 -30.75
CA GLY A 334 18.82 -20.78 -29.51
C GLY A 334 19.70 -20.96 -28.27
N ASN A 335 19.18 -20.62 -27.09
CA ASN A 335 19.90 -20.78 -25.83
C ASN A 335 20.40 -22.22 -25.59
N THR A 336 19.60 -23.24 -25.98
CA THR A 336 20.03 -24.66 -25.94
C THR A 336 21.29 -24.93 -26.77
N ALA A 337 21.44 -24.28 -27.93
CA ALA A 337 22.63 -24.44 -28.77
C ALA A 337 23.86 -23.78 -28.11
N ILE A 338 23.68 -22.61 -27.50
CA ILE A 338 24.75 -21.94 -26.76
C ILE A 338 25.18 -22.75 -25.54
N ASP A 339 24.21 -23.27 -24.78
CA ASP A 339 24.46 -24.11 -23.60
C ASP A 339 25.16 -25.43 -23.98
N ALA A 340 24.77 -26.06 -25.10
CA ALA A 340 25.45 -27.24 -25.63
C ALA A 340 26.89 -26.91 -26.07
N ALA A 341 27.09 -25.79 -26.77
CA ALA A 341 28.40 -25.35 -27.25
C ALA A 341 29.37 -25.05 -26.10
N ARG A 342 28.94 -24.28 -25.10
CA ARG A 342 29.75 -23.96 -23.91
C ARG A 342 30.03 -25.19 -23.06
N THR A 343 29.06 -26.10 -22.94
CA THR A 343 29.25 -27.39 -22.25
C THR A 343 30.31 -28.24 -22.96
N ALA A 344 30.23 -28.39 -24.29
CA ALA A 344 31.25 -29.10 -25.07
C ALA A 344 32.63 -28.44 -24.95
N ARG A 345 32.68 -27.09 -24.95
CA ARG A 345 33.91 -26.33 -24.80
C ARG A 345 34.59 -26.59 -23.46
N ARG A 346 33.82 -26.60 -22.36
CA ARG A 346 34.29 -26.90 -21.00
C ARG A 346 34.64 -28.37 -20.78
N MET A 347 34.17 -29.26 -21.66
CA MET A 347 34.61 -30.66 -21.71
C MET A 347 35.92 -30.85 -22.51
N GLY A 348 36.53 -29.76 -23.00
CA GLY A 348 37.84 -29.78 -23.65
C GLY A 348 37.81 -29.85 -25.18
N ALA A 349 36.63 -29.73 -25.80
CA ALA A 349 36.51 -29.70 -27.26
C ALA A 349 36.82 -28.31 -27.84
N GLU A 350 37.26 -28.30 -29.10
CA GLU A 350 37.13 -27.15 -29.99
C GLU A 350 35.73 -27.16 -30.59
N VAL A 351 35.01 -26.05 -30.46
CA VAL A 351 33.59 -26.00 -30.80
C VAL A 351 33.34 -24.96 -31.90
N THR A 352 32.65 -25.38 -32.95
CA THR A 352 32.11 -24.50 -33.98
C THR A 352 30.59 -24.57 -33.94
N LEU A 353 29.93 -23.42 -33.83
CA LEU A 353 28.47 -23.30 -33.87
C LEU A 353 28.03 -22.85 -35.26
N LEU A 354 27.22 -23.66 -35.93
CA LEU A 354 26.63 -23.35 -37.24
C LEU A 354 25.23 -22.76 -37.06
N TYR A 355 25.04 -21.55 -37.59
CA TYR A 355 23.74 -20.90 -37.61
C TYR A 355 23.37 -20.42 -39.02
N ARG A 356 22.17 -20.79 -39.46
CA ARG A 356 21.69 -20.52 -40.83
C ARG A 356 21.35 -19.05 -41.13
N ARG A 357 21.40 -18.15 -40.14
CA ARG A 357 21.15 -16.70 -40.29
C ARG A 357 22.31 -15.90 -39.69
N THR A 358 22.19 -14.58 -39.64
CA THR A 358 23.18 -13.71 -39.00
C THR A 358 22.97 -13.64 -37.49
N ARG A 359 23.92 -13.04 -36.78
CA ARG A 359 23.84 -12.76 -35.34
C ARG A 359 22.56 -12.02 -34.95
N LYS A 360 22.08 -11.08 -35.78
CA LYS A 360 20.90 -10.25 -35.47
C LYS A 360 19.61 -11.07 -35.37
N GLU A 361 19.49 -12.14 -36.14
CA GLU A 361 18.32 -13.03 -36.10
C GLU A 361 18.51 -14.22 -35.16
N MET A 362 19.59 -14.29 -34.39
CA MET A 362 19.86 -15.39 -33.45
C MET A 362 18.88 -15.33 -32.26
N PRO A 363 18.14 -16.41 -31.94
CA PRO A 363 17.21 -16.40 -30.81
C PRO A 363 17.86 -16.44 -29.43
N ALA A 364 19.13 -16.83 -29.31
CA ALA A 364 19.84 -16.82 -28.04
C ALA A 364 20.08 -15.40 -27.53
N GLU A 365 20.17 -15.26 -26.21
CA GLU A 365 20.43 -13.95 -25.60
C GLU A 365 21.79 -13.41 -26.00
N ALA A 366 21.86 -12.14 -26.41
CA ALA A 366 23.08 -11.55 -26.96
C ALA A 366 24.30 -11.68 -26.02
N TYR A 367 24.08 -11.49 -24.72
CA TYR A 367 25.13 -11.63 -23.71
C TYR A 367 25.62 -13.09 -23.60
N GLU A 368 24.76 -14.11 -23.70
CA GLU A 368 25.17 -15.52 -23.68
C GLU A 368 26.01 -15.90 -24.91
N VAL A 369 25.69 -15.32 -26.07
CA VAL A 369 26.47 -15.49 -27.30
C VAL A 369 27.87 -14.89 -27.14
N GLU A 370 27.97 -13.69 -26.57
CA GLU A 370 29.26 -13.05 -26.24
C GLU A 370 30.08 -13.88 -25.24
N GLU A 371 29.44 -14.42 -24.21
CA GLU A 371 30.11 -15.28 -23.22
C GLU A 371 30.62 -16.60 -23.84
N ALA A 372 29.90 -17.16 -24.81
CA ALA A 372 30.35 -18.35 -25.54
C ALA A 372 31.59 -18.05 -26.40
N GLU A 373 31.62 -16.91 -27.09
CA GLU A 373 32.79 -16.47 -27.87
C GLU A 373 34.00 -16.20 -26.96
N ARG A 374 33.79 -15.58 -25.79
CA ARG A 374 34.85 -15.37 -24.77
C ARG A 374 35.45 -16.70 -24.27
N GLU A 375 34.65 -17.76 -24.20
CA GLU A 375 35.11 -19.12 -23.88
C GLU A 375 35.80 -19.85 -25.06
N GLY A 376 35.79 -19.25 -26.25
CA GLY A 376 36.45 -19.75 -27.46
C GLY A 376 35.56 -20.58 -28.39
N VAL A 377 34.24 -20.46 -28.29
CA VAL A 377 33.31 -21.03 -29.29
C VAL A 377 33.38 -20.22 -30.58
N LYS A 378 33.63 -20.89 -31.71
CA LYS A 378 33.70 -20.27 -33.04
C LYS A 378 32.29 -20.18 -33.64
N MET A 379 31.81 -18.97 -33.92
CA MET A 379 30.51 -18.76 -34.55
C MET A 379 30.65 -18.76 -36.08
N HIS A 380 29.87 -19.62 -36.75
CA HIS A 380 29.81 -19.68 -38.22
C HIS A 380 28.37 -19.39 -38.65
N PHE A 381 28.13 -18.12 -38.96
CA PHE A 381 26.84 -17.63 -39.45
C PHE A 381 26.65 -17.94 -40.93
N LEU A 382 25.40 -17.83 -41.38
CA LEU A 382 25.02 -18.03 -42.78
C LEU A 382 25.49 -19.39 -43.32
N ALA A 383 25.35 -20.44 -42.50
CA ALA A 383 25.67 -21.82 -42.85
C ALA A 383 24.60 -22.77 -42.30
N ALA A 384 24.18 -23.75 -43.10
CA ALA A 384 23.32 -24.83 -42.63
C ALA A 384 23.83 -26.19 -43.12
N PRO A 385 23.58 -27.26 -42.36
CA PRO A 385 23.99 -28.60 -42.76
C PRO A 385 23.17 -29.11 -43.94
N VAL A 386 23.81 -29.89 -44.81
CA VAL A 386 23.16 -30.63 -45.90
C VAL A 386 23.37 -32.15 -45.77
N GLU A 387 24.45 -32.59 -45.13
CA GLU A 387 24.77 -34.02 -44.92
C GLU A 387 25.78 -34.17 -43.77
N ILE A 388 25.61 -35.21 -42.94
CA ILE A 388 26.61 -35.62 -41.94
C ILE A 388 27.52 -36.69 -42.56
N LEU A 389 28.83 -36.43 -42.56
CA LEU A 389 29.82 -37.29 -43.21
C LEU A 389 30.30 -38.39 -42.25
N GLY A 390 30.19 -39.66 -42.65
CA GLY A 390 30.56 -40.81 -41.82
C GLY A 390 31.73 -41.64 -42.35
N LYS A 391 32.56 -42.18 -41.44
CA LYS A 391 33.52 -43.27 -41.71
C LYS A 391 33.32 -44.39 -40.70
N ASN A 392 33.16 -45.63 -41.16
CA ASN A 392 32.92 -46.82 -40.31
C ASN A 392 31.72 -46.64 -39.34
N GLY A 393 30.63 -46.02 -39.81
CA GLY A 393 29.44 -45.76 -38.99
C GLY A 393 29.57 -44.63 -37.96
N LYS A 394 30.70 -43.91 -37.94
CA LYS A 394 30.96 -42.79 -37.02
C LYS A 394 31.10 -41.47 -37.75
N VAL A 395 30.71 -40.38 -37.09
CA VAL A 395 30.89 -39.01 -37.59
C VAL A 395 32.36 -38.72 -37.88
N SER A 396 32.62 -38.12 -39.04
CA SER A 396 33.94 -37.64 -39.47
C SER A 396 33.93 -36.16 -39.91
N GLY A 397 32.75 -35.59 -40.14
CA GLY A 397 32.57 -34.20 -40.52
C GLY A 397 31.12 -33.87 -40.84
N ILE A 398 30.88 -32.64 -41.27
CA ILE A 398 29.59 -32.17 -41.78
C ILE A 398 29.81 -31.44 -43.11
N ARG A 399 28.95 -31.72 -44.09
CA ARG A 399 28.83 -30.92 -45.30
C ARG A 399 27.76 -29.87 -45.07
N SER A 400 28.11 -28.61 -45.32
CA SER A 400 27.26 -27.45 -45.12
C SER A 400 27.18 -26.62 -46.40
N ILE A 401 26.11 -25.83 -46.53
CA ILE A 401 25.91 -24.88 -47.63
C ILE A 401 25.88 -23.46 -47.09
N ARG A 402 26.36 -22.48 -47.86
CA ARG A 402 26.25 -21.07 -47.49
C ARG A 402 24.80 -20.61 -47.64
N MET A 403 24.40 -19.68 -46.77
CA MET A 403 23.08 -19.08 -46.75
C MET A 403 23.18 -17.58 -47.05
N GLU A 404 22.12 -17.03 -47.62
CA GLU A 404 21.86 -15.59 -47.65
C GLU A 404 20.52 -15.27 -46.98
N LEU A 405 20.31 -14.00 -46.62
CA LEU A 405 19.04 -13.58 -46.02
C LEU A 405 18.05 -13.18 -47.13
N GLY A 406 16.95 -13.90 -47.23
CA GLY A 406 15.78 -13.52 -48.03
C GLY A 406 14.84 -12.57 -47.29
N GLU A 407 13.58 -12.54 -47.73
CA GLU A 407 12.53 -11.71 -47.12
C GLU A 407 12.22 -12.13 -45.68
N PRO A 408 11.81 -11.18 -44.81
CA PRO A 408 11.25 -11.47 -43.49
C PRO A 408 10.08 -12.47 -43.53
N ASP A 409 10.04 -13.39 -42.56
CA ASP A 409 8.85 -14.20 -42.28
C ASP A 409 7.81 -13.40 -41.47
N ALA A 410 6.68 -14.02 -41.14
CA ALA A 410 5.61 -13.39 -40.36
C ALA A 410 6.03 -12.96 -38.94
N SER A 411 7.17 -13.46 -38.43
CA SER A 411 7.77 -13.01 -37.17
C SER A 411 8.75 -11.85 -37.35
N GLY A 412 8.91 -11.33 -38.57
CA GLY A 412 9.87 -10.28 -38.94
C GLY A 412 11.31 -10.79 -39.11
N ARG A 413 11.57 -12.10 -38.94
CA ARG A 413 12.91 -12.68 -39.08
C ARG A 413 13.18 -13.03 -40.53
N ARG A 414 14.31 -12.59 -41.08
CA ARG A 414 14.69 -12.89 -42.47
C ARG A 414 14.85 -14.39 -42.70
N ARG A 415 14.28 -14.90 -43.79
CA ARG A 415 14.36 -16.31 -44.16
C ARG A 415 15.78 -16.66 -44.63
N PRO A 416 16.36 -17.80 -44.20
CA PRO A 416 17.60 -18.28 -44.77
C PRO A 416 17.34 -18.88 -46.15
N VAL A 417 18.13 -18.49 -47.16
CA VAL A 417 18.05 -19.00 -48.54
C VAL A 417 19.38 -19.66 -48.88
N PRO A 418 19.42 -20.92 -49.35
CA PRO A 418 20.66 -21.59 -49.73
C PRO A 418 21.28 -20.93 -50.96
N VAL A 419 22.60 -20.74 -50.95
CA VAL A 419 23.36 -20.26 -52.10
C VAL A 419 23.85 -21.51 -52.88
N PRO A 420 23.28 -21.85 -54.04
CA PRO A 420 23.63 -23.08 -54.74
C PRO A 420 25.12 -23.14 -55.14
N GLY A 421 25.75 -24.32 -55.06
CA GLY A 421 27.17 -24.51 -55.44
C GLY A 421 28.18 -23.98 -54.43
N SER A 422 27.72 -23.62 -53.22
CA SER A 422 28.56 -23.07 -52.14
C SER A 422 28.87 -24.09 -51.04
N GLU A 423 28.71 -25.38 -51.33
CA GLU A 423 28.92 -26.46 -50.38
C GLU A 423 30.37 -26.54 -49.91
N PHE A 424 30.55 -26.80 -48.61
CA PHE A 424 31.86 -26.94 -47.99
C PHE A 424 31.80 -27.96 -46.84
N GLU A 425 32.94 -28.56 -46.53
CA GLU A 425 33.05 -29.59 -45.49
C GLU A 425 33.80 -29.07 -44.27
N ILE A 426 33.32 -29.41 -43.08
CA ILE A 426 33.98 -29.10 -41.80
C ILE A 426 34.24 -30.42 -41.06
N PRO A 427 35.51 -30.76 -40.78
CA PRO A 427 35.85 -31.93 -39.98
C PRO A 427 35.24 -31.86 -38.56
N ALA A 428 34.72 -32.97 -38.08
CA ALA A 428 34.11 -33.08 -36.75
C ALA A 428 34.18 -34.51 -36.23
N SER A 429 34.43 -34.66 -34.94
CA SER A 429 34.29 -35.92 -34.22
C SER A 429 32.88 -36.12 -33.63
N ALA A 430 32.10 -35.05 -33.51
CA ALA A 430 30.70 -35.12 -33.10
C ALA A 430 29.89 -33.93 -33.65
N VAL A 431 28.58 -34.16 -33.86
CA VAL A 431 27.61 -33.12 -34.24
C VAL A 431 26.50 -33.09 -33.20
N ILE A 432 26.16 -31.91 -32.68
CA ILE A 432 25.06 -31.71 -31.73
C ILE A 432 23.94 -30.92 -32.42
N ALA A 433 22.77 -31.56 -32.59
CA ALA A 433 21.61 -30.97 -33.23
C ALA A 433 20.71 -30.24 -32.21
N ALA A 434 20.83 -28.91 -32.13
CA ALA A 434 20.12 -28.05 -31.18
C ALA A 434 19.20 -27.04 -31.90
N ILE A 435 18.32 -27.56 -32.77
CA ILE A 435 17.50 -26.76 -33.69
C ILE A 435 16.03 -26.58 -33.26
N GLY A 436 15.65 -27.11 -32.10
CA GLY A 436 14.31 -26.94 -31.53
C GLY A 436 13.87 -28.15 -30.72
N GLN A 437 12.79 -27.97 -29.96
CA GLN A 437 12.20 -29.02 -29.14
C GLN A 437 10.67 -28.91 -29.15
N LYS A 438 9.98 -30.03 -28.93
CA LYS A 438 8.51 -30.12 -28.90
C LYS A 438 8.02 -31.09 -27.81
N PRO A 439 6.79 -30.94 -27.32
CA PRO A 439 6.16 -31.96 -26.49
C PRO A 439 5.90 -33.25 -27.28
N ASP A 440 5.71 -34.35 -26.55
CA ASP A 440 5.31 -35.65 -27.10
C ASP A 440 3.82 -35.91 -26.82
N PRO A 441 2.94 -35.75 -27.82
CA PRO A 441 1.49 -35.88 -27.62
C PRO A 441 1.03 -37.31 -27.32
N SER A 442 1.82 -38.33 -27.68
CA SER A 442 1.50 -39.72 -27.34
C SER A 442 1.37 -39.92 -25.83
N VAL A 443 2.17 -39.19 -25.04
CA VAL A 443 2.25 -39.29 -23.58
C VAL A 443 0.90 -39.04 -22.90
N TRP A 444 0.07 -38.13 -23.41
CA TRP A 444 -1.23 -37.85 -22.81
C TRP A 444 -2.39 -38.40 -23.64
N SER A 445 -2.33 -38.38 -24.97
CA SER A 445 -3.46 -38.84 -25.79
C SER A 445 -3.69 -40.35 -25.63
N GLU A 446 -2.64 -41.17 -25.56
CA GLU A 446 -2.77 -42.62 -25.32
C GLU A 446 -3.16 -42.95 -23.88
N ALA A 447 -2.93 -42.03 -22.94
CA ALA A 447 -3.27 -42.17 -21.52
C ALA A 447 -4.70 -41.71 -21.16
N GLY A 448 -5.58 -41.60 -22.16
CA GLY A 448 -6.97 -41.12 -22.02
C GLY A 448 -7.10 -39.60 -21.82
N GLY A 449 -6.11 -38.84 -22.29
CA GLY A 449 -6.08 -37.38 -22.21
C GLY A 449 -6.61 -36.66 -23.45
N PRO A 450 -6.54 -35.31 -23.45
CA PRO A 450 -7.04 -34.50 -24.55
C PRO A 450 -6.32 -34.78 -25.88
N GLY A 451 -6.92 -34.32 -26.98
CA GLY A 451 -6.27 -34.31 -28.27
C GLY A 451 -5.07 -33.36 -28.33
N ALA A 452 -4.26 -33.52 -29.38
CA ALA A 452 -3.14 -32.63 -29.67
C ALA A 452 -3.48 -31.63 -30.78
N THR A 453 -2.88 -30.45 -30.73
CA THR A 453 -2.91 -29.48 -31.83
C THR A 453 -1.92 -29.88 -32.93
N LYS A 454 -1.96 -29.19 -34.07
CA LYS A 454 -0.96 -29.35 -35.15
C LYS A 454 0.48 -29.06 -34.72
N TRP A 455 0.67 -28.38 -33.59
CA TRP A 455 1.98 -28.03 -33.03
C TRP A 455 2.46 -29.02 -31.96
N ALA A 456 1.80 -30.18 -31.85
CA ALA A 456 2.08 -31.20 -30.83
C ALA A 456 1.90 -30.68 -29.38
N THR A 457 1.05 -29.66 -29.17
CA THR A 457 0.63 -29.18 -27.84
C THR A 457 -0.74 -29.73 -27.47
N VAL A 458 -1.10 -29.69 -26.19
CA VAL A 458 -2.42 -30.11 -25.69
C VAL A 458 -3.51 -29.16 -26.22
N LYS A 459 -4.63 -29.70 -26.70
CA LYS A 459 -5.79 -28.90 -27.12
C LYS A 459 -6.54 -28.36 -25.89
N ALA A 460 -6.38 -27.06 -25.65
CA ALA A 460 -6.97 -26.35 -24.52
C ALA A 460 -7.26 -24.88 -24.87
N ASP A 461 -8.12 -24.25 -24.08
CA ASP A 461 -8.41 -22.82 -24.20
C ASP A 461 -7.26 -21.99 -23.61
N GLU A 462 -6.68 -21.08 -24.40
CA GLU A 462 -5.50 -20.28 -24.01
C GLU A 462 -5.78 -19.24 -22.91
N LYS A 463 -7.06 -18.88 -22.69
CA LYS A 463 -7.45 -17.89 -21.69
C LYS A 463 -7.71 -18.52 -20.33
N THR A 464 -8.28 -19.72 -20.32
CA THR A 464 -8.71 -20.46 -19.12
C THR A 464 -7.79 -21.63 -18.77
N PHE A 465 -6.91 -22.06 -19.68
CA PHE A 465 -5.99 -23.19 -19.52
C PHE A 465 -6.69 -24.57 -19.40
N GLN A 466 -8.01 -24.60 -19.57
CA GLN A 466 -8.83 -25.80 -19.49
C GLN A 466 -8.82 -26.55 -20.82
N SER A 467 -8.62 -27.87 -20.76
CA SER A 467 -8.69 -28.72 -21.94
C SER A 467 -10.13 -29.07 -22.33
N GLU A 468 -10.31 -29.80 -23.43
CA GLU A 468 -11.62 -30.36 -23.79
C GLU A 468 -12.15 -31.42 -22.79
N VAL A 469 -11.30 -31.89 -21.88
CA VAL A 469 -11.70 -32.72 -20.73
C VAL A 469 -11.90 -31.80 -19.51
N PRO A 470 -13.14 -31.62 -18.98
CA PRO A 470 -13.46 -30.53 -18.05
C PRO A 470 -12.62 -30.46 -16.77
N TRP A 471 -12.13 -31.57 -16.24
CA TRP A 471 -11.33 -31.61 -15.01
C TRP A 471 -9.82 -31.58 -15.26
N VAL A 472 -9.39 -31.45 -16.53
CA VAL A 472 -8.00 -31.49 -16.96
C VAL A 472 -7.58 -30.14 -17.55
N PHE A 473 -6.44 -29.65 -17.08
CA PHE A 473 -5.84 -28.37 -17.43
C PHE A 473 -4.42 -28.58 -17.97
N THR A 474 -3.87 -27.61 -18.69
CA THR A 474 -2.52 -27.67 -19.28
C THR A 474 -1.86 -26.29 -19.29
N GLY A 475 -0.53 -26.24 -19.27
CA GLY A 475 0.21 -24.98 -19.26
C GLY A 475 1.70 -25.16 -19.55
N GLY A 476 2.42 -24.05 -19.62
CA GLY A 476 3.83 -24.03 -20.04
C GLY A 476 4.01 -24.60 -21.45
N ASP A 477 5.11 -25.31 -21.67
CA ASP A 477 5.44 -25.89 -22.99
C ASP A 477 4.33 -26.78 -23.58
N CYS A 478 3.51 -27.42 -22.74
CA CYS A 478 2.41 -28.26 -23.18
C CYS A 478 1.25 -27.47 -23.80
N LEU A 479 1.17 -26.16 -23.58
CA LEU A 479 0.18 -25.27 -24.18
C LEU A 479 0.79 -24.44 -25.31
N THR A 480 1.93 -23.79 -25.04
CA THR A 480 2.53 -22.79 -25.95
C THR A 480 3.60 -23.35 -26.89
N GLY A 481 4.07 -24.59 -26.66
CA GLY A 481 5.34 -25.06 -27.19
C GLY A 481 6.53 -24.52 -26.39
N ALA A 482 7.74 -24.93 -26.76
CA ALA A 482 8.97 -24.62 -26.02
C ALA A 482 9.12 -23.11 -25.76
N ALA A 483 9.13 -22.74 -24.47
CA ALA A 483 9.16 -21.36 -24.01
C ALA A 483 10.31 -21.13 -23.02
N THR A 484 10.47 -19.89 -22.57
CA THR A 484 11.43 -19.53 -21.53
C THR A 484 10.93 -19.97 -20.14
N ALA A 485 11.85 -20.10 -19.18
CA ALA A 485 11.49 -20.50 -17.81
C ALA A 485 10.40 -19.61 -17.18
N ILE A 486 10.48 -18.30 -17.40
CA ILE A 486 9.53 -17.33 -16.84
C ILE A 486 8.13 -17.44 -17.49
N GLU A 487 8.05 -17.81 -18.78
CA GLU A 487 6.78 -18.09 -19.45
C GLU A 487 6.13 -19.38 -18.94
N ALA A 488 6.95 -20.41 -18.68
CA ALA A 488 6.45 -21.65 -18.09
C ALA A 488 5.91 -21.43 -16.66
N ILE A 489 6.61 -20.63 -15.86
CA ILE A 489 6.17 -20.19 -14.52
C ILE A 489 4.85 -19.42 -14.62
N ALA A 490 4.76 -18.44 -15.53
CA ALA A 490 3.53 -17.68 -15.77
C ALA A 490 2.35 -18.61 -16.14
N GLY A 491 2.58 -19.56 -17.04
CA GLY A 491 1.58 -20.55 -17.45
C GLY A 491 1.12 -21.45 -16.29
N GLY A 492 2.05 -21.91 -15.46
CA GLY A 492 1.74 -22.70 -14.26
C GLY A 492 0.89 -21.92 -13.25
N ARG A 493 1.23 -20.65 -13.00
CA ARG A 493 0.46 -19.78 -12.08
C ARG A 493 -0.95 -19.51 -12.58
N LYS A 494 -1.09 -19.17 -13.87
CA LYS A 494 -2.41 -18.91 -14.48
C LYS A 494 -3.28 -20.16 -14.44
N ALA A 495 -2.73 -21.32 -14.77
CA ALA A 495 -3.44 -22.59 -14.67
C ALA A 495 -3.89 -22.91 -13.24
N ALA A 496 -3.04 -22.65 -12.23
CA ALA A 496 -3.43 -22.83 -10.82
C ALA A 496 -4.62 -21.96 -10.40
N ILE A 497 -4.69 -20.71 -10.88
CA ILE A 497 -5.85 -19.83 -10.63
C ILE A 497 -7.12 -20.42 -11.25
N SER A 498 -7.04 -20.91 -12.49
CA SER A 498 -8.19 -21.55 -13.15
C SER A 498 -8.65 -22.83 -12.44
N ILE A 499 -7.71 -23.67 -12.00
CA ILE A 499 -8.00 -24.91 -11.26
C ILE A 499 -8.64 -24.59 -9.90
N ASP A 500 -8.11 -23.65 -9.11
CA ASP A 500 -8.70 -23.25 -7.81
C ASP A 500 -10.16 -22.76 -8.00
N ARG A 501 -10.42 -21.95 -9.01
CA ARG A 501 -11.78 -21.50 -9.34
C ARG A 501 -12.70 -22.66 -9.71
N PHE A 502 -12.24 -23.54 -10.59
CA PHE A 502 -12.99 -24.74 -10.97
C PHE A 502 -13.35 -25.61 -9.75
N LEU A 503 -12.40 -25.84 -8.85
CA LEU A 503 -12.61 -26.64 -7.63
C LEU A 503 -13.57 -25.98 -6.62
N ARG A 504 -13.70 -24.65 -6.66
CA ARG A 504 -14.68 -23.87 -5.89
C ARG A 504 -16.05 -23.75 -6.55
N GLY A 505 -16.25 -24.36 -7.73
CA GLY A 505 -17.49 -24.23 -8.49
C GLY A 505 -17.68 -22.86 -9.16
N LEU A 506 -16.61 -22.07 -9.27
CA LEU A 506 -16.60 -20.80 -9.97
C LEU A 506 -16.20 -21.01 -11.43
N GLN A 507 -16.79 -20.24 -12.35
CA GLN A 507 -16.39 -20.28 -13.75
C GLN A 507 -14.92 -19.88 -13.92
N PRO A 508 -14.12 -20.60 -14.73
CA PRO A 508 -12.78 -20.17 -15.10
C PRO A 508 -12.81 -18.76 -15.69
N LEU A 509 -11.85 -17.91 -15.31
CA LEU A 509 -11.76 -16.54 -15.85
C LEU A 509 -10.73 -16.50 -16.98
N PRO A 510 -10.96 -15.67 -18.01
CA PRO A 510 -9.91 -15.34 -18.96
C PRO A 510 -8.82 -14.54 -18.23
N ILE A 511 -7.61 -15.11 -18.12
CA ILE A 511 -6.49 -14.44 -17.43
C ILE A 511 -5.67 -13.63 -18.43
N GLY A 512 -6.12 -12.39 -18.67
CA GLY A 512 -5.51 -11.43 -19.57
C GLY A 512 -4.38 -10.60 -18.95
N LYS A 513 -3.82 -9.68 -19.75
CA LYS A 513 -2.96 -8.60 -19.22
C LYS A 513 -3.84 -7.61 -18.46
N PRO A 514 -3.36 -7.01 -17.35
CA PRO A 514 -4.10 -5.98 -16.64
C PRO A 514 -4.36 -4.80 -17.58
N PHE A 515 -5.53 -4.17 -17.45
CA PHE A 515 -5.81 -2.93 -18.16
C PHE A 515 -4.75 -1.88 -17.81
N SER A 516 -4.18 -1.24 -18.83
CA SER A 516 -3.22 -0.15 -18.67
C SER A 516 -3.40 0.87 -19.78
N ASP A 517 -3.52 2.14 -19.41
CA ASP A 517 -3.09 3.22 -20.29
C ASP A 517 -1.55 3.22 -20.38
N SER A 518 -1.01 3.74 -21.48
CA SER A 518 0.43 3.86 -21.69
C SER A 518 0.76 5.08 -22.53
N ILE A 519 1.93 5.66 -22.26
CA ILE A 519 2.51 6.77 -23.04
C ILE A 519 3.25 6.29 -24.30
N GLY A 520 3.14 5.00 -24.66
CA GLY A 520 3.74 4.43 -25.88
C GLY A 520 4.93 3.51 -25.60
N ARG A 521 5.52 2.93 -26.65
CA ARG A 521 6.72 2.08 -26.52
C ARG A 521 7.93 2.94 -26.19
N LEU A 522 9.03 2.31 -25.79
CA LEU A 522 10.25 3.04 -25.40
C LEU A 522 10.72 4.03 -26.48
N GLU A 523 10.55 3.67 -27.75
CA GLU A 523 10.97 4.46 -28.90
C GLU A 523 10.06 5.66 -29.16
N ASP A 524 8.80 5.58 -28.72
CA ASP A 524 7.76 6.58 -28.96
C ASP A 524 7.71 7.66 -27.87
N VAL A 525 8.39 7.45 -26.73
CA VAL A 525 8.35 8.38 -25.60
C VAL A 525 9.26 9.58 -25.87
N PRO A 526 8.73 10.82 -25.78
CA PRO A 526 9.51 12.05 -25.93
C PRO A 526 10.74 12.12 -25.01
N GLU A 527 11.87 12.62 -25.53
CA GLU A 527 13.14 12.70 -24.79
C GLU A 527 13.13 13.74 -23.67
N ASP A 528 12.30 14.77 -23.79
CA ASP A 528 12.16 15.86 -22.82
C ASP A 528 11.62 15.39 -21.47
N ILE A 529 10.82 14.31 -21.45
CA ILE A 529 10.34 13.66 -20.21
C ILE A 529 11.51 13.19 -19.31
N PHE A 530 12.68 12.94 -19.89
CA PHE A 530 13.86 12.45 -19.18
C PHE A 530 14.85 13.57 -18.79
N GLN A 531 14.53 14.84 -19.10
CA GLN A 531 15.39 15.96 -18.73
C GLN A 531 15.49 16.10 -17.20
N GLY A 532 16.69 16.40 -16.70
CA GLY A 532 16.95 16.54 -15.26
C GLY A 532 17.20 15.23 -14.51
N VAL A 533 17.04 14.07 -15.16
CA VAL A 533 17.40 12.78 -14.55
C VAL A 533 18.92 12.62 -14.54
N GLU A 534 19.49 12.36 -13.36
CA GLU A 534 20.93 12.15 -13.19
C GLU A 534 21.40 10.82 -13.81
N LYS A 535 22.50 10.88 -14.58
CA LYS A 535 23.15 9.69 -15.13
C LYS A 535 23.98 8.99 -14.07
N GLN A 536 23.82 7.69 -13.92
CA GLN A 536 24.51 6.87 -12.93
C GLN A 536 24.87 5.50 -13.52
N PRO A 537 26.07 4.95 -13.25
CA PRO A 537 26.51 3.68 -13.80
C PRO A 537 25.66 2.51 -13.31
N ARG A 538 25.39 1.53 -14.19
CA ARG A 538 24.67 0.30 -13.83
C ARG A 538 25.53 -0.60 -12.94
N ALA A 539 24.93 -1.16 -11.90
CA ALA A 539 25.57 -2.16 -11.05
C ALA A 539 25.92 -3.41 -11.86
N LYS A 540 27.20 -3.79 -11.83
CA LYS A 540 27.72 -5.01 -12.47
C LYS A 540 28.11 -6.03 -11.41
N GLY A 541 27.68 -7.26 -11.62
CA GLY A 541 28.05 -8.38 -10.76
C GLY A 541 29.52 -8.77 -10.94
N ARG A 542 30.07 -9.49 -9.96
CA ARG A 542 31.39 -10.11 -10.11
C ARG A 542 31.27 -11.37 -10.95
N GLU A 543 32.26 -11.61 -11.81
CA GLU A 543 32.32 -12.82 -12.65
C GLU A 543 33.61 -13.59 -12.40
N VAL A 544 33.55 -14.91 -12.62
CA VAL A 544 34.73 -15.77 -12.62
C VAL A 544 35.55 -15.52 -13.89
N ASP A 545 36.88 -15.54 -13.82
CA ASP A 545 37.75 -15.41 -14.99
C ASP A 545 37.61 -16.60 -15.98
N VAL A 546 37.73 -16.32 -17.29
CA VAL A 546 37.56 -17.32 -18.37
C VAL A 546 38.46 -18.54 -18.20
N GLN A 547 39.73 -18.38 -17.81
CA GLN A 547 40.65 -19.52 -17.63
C GLN A 547 40.20 -20.44 -16.50
N ARG A 548 39.50 -19.89 -15.50
CA ARG A 548 38.90 -20.69 -14.43
C ARG A 548 37.56 -21.31 -14.87
N ARG A 549 36.77 -20.64 -15.72
CA ARG A 549 35.53 -21.20 -16.29
C ARG A 549 35.79 -22.48 -17.08
N LEU A 550 36.87 -22.50 -17.88
CA LEU A 550 37.23 -23.66 -18.72
C LEU A 550 37.69 -24.89 -17.93
N LYS A 551 38.01 -24.75 -16.63
CA LYS A 551 38.45 -25.85 -15.77
C LYS A 551 37.28 -26.62 -15.12
N GLY A 552 36.03 -26.22 -15.37
CA GLY A 552 34.88 -26.97 -14.87
C GLY A 552 33.54 -26.24 -14.99
N PHE A 553 32.64 -26.58 -14.08
CA PHE A 553 31.23 -26.15 -14.10
C PHE A 553 30.87 -25.27 -12.90
N ALA A 554 31.84 -24.53 -12.36
CA ALA A 554 31.58 -23.54 -11.32
C ALA A 554 30.67 -22.42 -11.86
N GLU A 555 29.81 -21.90 -10.99
CA GLU A 555 28.92 -20.77 -11.30
C GLU A 555 29.74 -19.57 -11.77
N VAL A 556 29.31 -18.92 -12.86
CA VAL A 556 30.09 -17.86 -13.51
C VAL A 556 29.81 -16.49 -12.90
N GLU A 557 28.54 -16.14 -12.74
CA GLU A 557 28.10 -14.85 -12.20
C GLU A 557 27.88 -14.96 -10.69
N LEU A 558 28.43 -14.04 -9.89
CA LEU A 558 28.44 -14.08 -8.43
C LEU A 558 27.53 -13.03 -7.76
N GLY A 559 26.69 -12.34 -8.54
CA GLY A 559 25.75 -11.34 -8.04
C GLY A 559 26.38 -10.00 -7.63
N ILE A 560 25.58 -9.18 -6.95
CA ILE A 560 25.92 -7.82 -6.50
C ILE A 560 25.87 -7.72 -4.97
N SER A 561 26.58 -6.74 -4.39
CA SER A 561 26.54 -6.46 -2.95
C SER A 561 25.28 -5.68 -2.53
N ALA A 562 24.98 -5.66 -1.23
CA ALA A 562 23.84 -4.89 -0.70
C ALA A 562 23.94 -3.38 -0.98
N ALA A 563 25.13 -2.80 -0.90
CA ALA A 563 25.37 -1.39 -1.22
C ALA A 563 25.10 -1.11 -2.72
N GLN A 564 25.54 -2.00 -3.60
CA GLN A 564 25.22 -1.91 -5.03
C GLN A 564 23.72 -2.09 -5.29
N ALA A 565 23.04 -3.01 -4.60
CA ALA A 565 21.60 -3.21 -4.74
C ALA A 565 20.79 -1.98 -4.32
N LEU A 566 21.15 -1.33 -3.21
CA LEU A 566 20.50 -0.08 -2.76
C LEU A 566 20.69 1.05 -3.77
N SER A 567 21.92 1.26 -4.24
CA SER A 567 22.23 2.27 -5.27
C SER A 567 21.50 1.99 -6.59
N GLU A 568 21.48 0.73 -7.03
CA GLU A 568 20.82 0.29 -8.26
C GLU A 568 19.28 0.33 -8.16
N ALA A 569 18.71 0.16 -6.98
CA ALA A 569 17.28 0.40 -6.76
C ALA A 569 16.95 1.91 -6.82
N GLY A 570 17.86 2.75 -6.31
CA GLY A 570 17.82 4.22 -6.41
C GLY A 570 17.73 4.74 -7.86
N ARG A 571 18.27 3.98 -8.80
CA ARG A 571 18.32 4.22 -10.24
C ARG A 571 16.97 4.05 -10.98
N CYS A 572 15.93 3.50 -10.34
CA CYS A 572 14.60 3.31 -10.95
C CYS A 572 13.86 4.62 -11.20
N LEU A 573 13.12 4.76 -12.31
CA LEU A 573 12.36 5.99 -12.63
C LEU A 573 10.89 5.96 -12.17
N GLU A 574 10.45 4.87 -11.53
CA GLU A 574 9.08 4.76 -10.97
C GLU A 574 7.96 5.01 -11.99
N CYS A 575 8.16 4.54 -13.24
CA CYS A 575 7.31 4.93 -14.38
C CYS A 575 5.83 4.54 -14.25
N GLY A 576 5.50 3.50 -13.49
CA GLY A 576 4.13 3.05 -13.28
C GLY A 576 3.40 3.83 -12.18
N CYS A 577 2.07 3.85 -12.26
CA CYS A 577 1.26 4.51 -11.25
C CYS A 577 1.30 3.79 -9.88
N THR A 578 1.56 4.55 -8.83
CA THR A 578 1.46 4.16 -7.41
C THR A 578 0.06 3.70 -7.01
N ALA A 579 -0.97 4.21 -7.67
CA ALA A 579 -2.36 3.85 -7.43
C ALA A 579 -2.84 2.66 -8.30
N VAL A 580 -1.96 1.92 -8.98
CA VAL A 580 -2.37 0.86 -9.93
C VAL A 580 -3.37 -0.13 -9.33
N ASP A 581 -3.22 -0.53 -8.07
CA ASP A 581 -4.13 -1.50 -7.46
C ASP A 581 -5.37 -0.86 -6.79
N THR A 582 -5.42 0.46 -6.65
CA THR A 582 -6.49 1.20 -5.93
C THR A 582 -7.22 2.25 -6.79
N CYS A 583 -6.76 2.51 -8.00
CA CYS A 583 -7.35 3.46 -8.95
C CYS A 583 -8.72 2.97 -9.40
N GLN A 584 -9.77 3.66 -8.95
CA GLN A 584 -11.17 3.30 -9.24
C GLN A 584 -11.45 3.37 -10.74
N PHE A 585 -10.86 4.35 -11.44
CA PHE A 585 -11.02 4.50 -12.89
C PHE A 585 -10.43 3.31 -13.65
N ARG A 586 -9.18 2.94 -13.36
CA ARG A 586 -8.50 1.81 -14.02
C ARG A 586 -9.25 0.50 -13.82
N LEU A 587 -9.71 0.24 -12.59
CA LEU A 587 -10.48 -0.96 -12.26
C LEU A 587 -11.82 -1.02 -13.03
N LEU A 588 -12.49 0.12 -13.19
CA LEU A 588 -13.71 0.19 -14.00
C LEU A 588 -13.44 0.05 -15.49
N CYS A 589 -12.33 0.59 -16.00
CA CYS A 589 -11.89 0.38 -17.38
C CYS A 589 -11.61 -1.10 -17.67
N GLU A 590 -10.98 -1.81 -16.73
CA GLU A 590 -10.74 -3.25 -16.80
C GLU A 590 -12.07 -4.03 -16.80
N GLU A 591 -12.97 -3.71 -15.87
CA GLU A 591 -14.28 -4.35 -15.74
C GLU A 591 -15.15 -4.18 -16.99
N HIS A 592 -15.12 -3.01 -17.62
CA HIS A 592 -15.93 -2.69 -18.79
C HIS A 592 -15.21 -2.94 -20.13
N GLU A 593 -14.02 -3.53 -20.12
CA GLU A 593 -13.22 -3.83 -21.32
C GLU A 593 -13.00 -2.59 -22.22
N VAL A 594 -12.64 -1.47 -21.60
CA VAL A 594 -12.42 -0.17 -22.28
C VAL A 594 -11.25 -0.24 -23.26
N GLN A 595 -11.41 0.39 -24.43
CA GLN A 595 -10.33 0.62 -25.39
C GLN A 595 -9.66 1.97 -25.11
N ALA A 596 -8.45 1.94 -24.54
CA ALA A 596 -7.77 3.15 -24.04
C ALA A 596 -7.44 4.17 -25.15
N ASP A 597 -7.26 3.71 -26.38
CA ASP A 597 -6.85 4.49 -27.55
C ASP A 597 -8.02 4.98 -28.43
N ARG A 598 -9.27 4.55 -28.17
CA ARG A 598 -10.43 4.82 -29.04
C ARG A 598 -10.70 6.31 -29.28
N PHE A 599 -10.57 7.14 -28.25
CA PHE A 599 -10.78 8.59 -28.31
C PHE A 599 -9.54 9.38 -27.86
N LYS A 600 -8.37 8.74 -27.83
CA LYS A 600 -7.15 9.36 -27.33
C LYS A 600 -6.72 10.50 -28.26
N SER A 601 -6.53 11.69 -27.70
CA SER A 601 -6.05 12.86 -28.44
C SER A 601 -4.54 13.00 -28.31
N ASP A 602 -3.91 13.85 -29.13
CA ASP A 602 -2.50 14.22 -29.00
C ASP A 602 -2.29 15.05 -27.72
N HIS A 603 -2.18 14.38 -26.58
CA HIS A 603 -1.91 15.04 -25.31
C HIS A 603 -0.43 15.38 -25.19
N THR A 604 -0.13 16.65 -25.01
CA THR A 604 1.16 17.08 -24.48
C THR A 604 1.30 16.55 -23.06
N HIS A 605 2.37 15.80 -22.78
CA HIS A 605 2.70 15.36 -21.43
C HIS A 605 2.89 16.59 -20.53
N LEU A 606 2.03 16.74 -19.52
CA LEU A 606 2.01 17.89 -18.64
C LEU A 606 3.03 17.74 -17.51
N PRO A 607 3.64 18.85 -17.04
CA PRO A 607 4.55 18.80 -15.91
C PRO A 607 3.83 18.38 -14.62
N ILE A 608 4.50 17.57 -13.82
CA ILE A 608 4.05 17.19 -12.48
C ILE A 608 4.32 18.36 -11.53
N LEU A 609 3.31 18.77 -10.75
CA LEU A 609 3.43 19.88 -9.81
C LEU A 609 3.80 19.36 -8.43
N GLU A 610 4.94 19.83 -7.91
CA GLU A 610 5.51 19.45 -6.61
C GLU A 610 5.90 20.67 -5.75
N ASP A 611 5.34 21.85 -6.02
CA ASP A 611 5.60 23.09 -5.27
C ASP A 611 5.03 23.07 -3.84
N HIS A 612 3.97 22.30 -3.58
CA HIS A 612 3.34 22.21 -2.26
C HIS A 612 4.14 21.28 -1.31
N PRO A 613 4.32 21.60 -0.01
CA PRO A 613 5.15 20.80 0.91
C PRO A 613 4.66 19.36 1.14
N PHE A 614 3.35 19.11 1.02
CA PHE A 614 2.74 17.80 1.30
C PHE A 614 2.05 17.13 0.12
N ILE A 615 1.76 17.87 -0.95
CA ILE A 615 0.87 17.43 -2.02
C ILE A 615 1.68 17.37 -3.32
N ARG A 616 1.51 16.29 -4.06
CA ARG A 616 1.97 16.13 -5.44
C ARG A 616 0.74 16.05 -6.34
N TYR A 617 0.75 16.82 -7.43
CA TYR A 617 -0.30 16.77 -8.44
C TYR A 617 0.26 16.35 -9.78
N ASP A 618 -0.18 15.20 -10.27
CA ASP A 618 0.09 14.71 -11.61
C ASP A 618 -1.17 14.90 -12.48
N PRO A 619 -1.26 15.99 -13.26
CA PRO A 619 -2.42 16.27 -14.10
C PRO A 619 -2.63 15.21 -15.20
N ASN A 620 -1.59 14.45 -15.57
CA ASN A 620 -1.70 13.42 -16.60
C ASN A 620 -2.60 12.26 -16.14
N LYS A 621 -2.69 11.98 -14.83
CA LYS A 621 -3.59 10.97 -14.27
C LYS A 621 -5.04 11.48 -14.08
N CYS A 622 -5.34 12.73 -14.40
CA CYS A 622 -6.62 13.36 -14.08
C CYS A 622 -7.70 13.02 -15.11
N ILE A 623 -8.87 12.56 -14.65
CA ILE A 623 -10.05 12.32 -15.51
C ILE A 623 -11.07 13.47 -15.47
N MET A 624 -10.66 14.64 -14.97
CA MET A 624 -11.50 15.85 -14.88
C MET A 624 -12.85 15.66 -14.16
N CYS A 625 -12.95 14.72 -13.21
CA CYS A 625 -14.21 14.41 -12.54
C CYS A 625 -14.76 15.54 -11.63
N GLY A 626 -13.94 16.57 -11.34
CA GLY A 626 -14.32 17.74 -10.55
C GLY A 626 -14.37 17.55 -9.03
N ARG A 627 -14.15 16.33 -8.50
CA ARG A 627 -14.27 16.06 -7.05
C ARG A 627 -13.35 16.93 -6.19
N CYS A 628 -12.11 17.14 -6.62
CA CYS A 628 -11.14 17.96 -5.89
C CYS A 628 -11.51 19.45 -5.87
N VAL A 629 -12.06 19.97 -6.97
CA VAL A 629 -12.57 21.35 -7.07
C VAL A 629 -13.76 21.51 -6.13
N ARG A 630 -14.74 20.60 -6.22
CA ARG A 630 -15.97 20.64 -5.46
C ARG A 630 -15.77 20.44 -3.97
N ILE A 631 -14.93 19.48 -3.53
CA ILE A 631 -14.65 19.29 -2.09
C ILE A 631 -13.95 20.51 -1.48
N CYS A 632 -13.09 21.20 -2.24
CA CYS A 632 -12.44 22.41 -1.79
C CYS A 632 -13.42 23.59 -1.68
N LEU A 633 -14.37 23.71 -2.61
CA LEU A 633 -15.35 24.80 -2.60
C LEU A 633 -16.53 24.54 -1.65
N GLU A 634 -17.19 23.39 -1.78
CA GLU A 634 -18.44 23.08 -1.09
C GLU A 634 -18.20 22.72 0.38
N GLN A 635 -17.15 21.93 0.69
CA GLN A 635 -16.86 21.53 2.07
C GLN A 635 -15.95 22.52 2.81
N GLN A 636 -14.82 22.92 2.20
CA GLN A 636 -13.89 23.86 2.86
C GLN A 636 -14.30 25.32 2.69
N GLY A 637 -14.88 25.71 1.55
CA GLY A 637 -15.19 27.11 1.28
C GLY A 637 -14.01 27.94 0.79
N LEU A 638 -13.00 27.31 0.18
CA LEU A 638 -11.77 27.99 -0.28
C LEU A 638 -11.70 28.14 -1.80
N GLY A 639 -11.99 27.06 -2.54
CA GLY A 639 -11.88 27.10 -4.01
C GLY A 639 -10.43 27.25 -4.52
N ALA A 640 -9.45 26.64 -3.82
CA ALA A 640 -8.04 26.67 -4.19
C ALA A 640 -7.72 25.94 -5.52
N LEU A 641 -8.60 25.05 -5.96
CA LEU A 641 -8.53 24.34 -7.24
C LEU A 641 -9.75 24.70 -8.09
N GLY A 642 -9.56 24.87 -9.40
CA GLY A 642 -10.62 25.18 -10.35
C GLY A 642 -10.43 24.50 -11.70
N PHE A 643 -11.50 24.55 -12.52
CA PHE A 643 -11.40 24.24 -13.95
C PHE A 643 -10.84 25.46 -14.68
N VAL A 644 -9.71 25.30 -15.34
CA VAL A 644 -9.03 26.34 -16.12
C VAL A 644 -9.09 25.96 -17.60
N ARG A 645 -9.15 26.97 -18.48
CA ARG A 645 -9.37 26.83 -19.93
C ARG A 645 -10.77 26.27 -20.27
N ARG A 646 -11.02 25.92 -21.54
CA ARG A 646 -12.31 25.44 -22.05
C ARG A 646 -12.11 24.39 -23.15
N GLY A 647 -13.13 23.56 -23.38
CA GLY A 647 -13.10 22.52 -24.42
C GLY A 647 -12.08 21.43 -24.10
N PHE A 648 -11.39 20.91 -25.12
CA PHE A 648 -10.38 19.85 -24.97
C PHE A 648 -9.13 20.29 -24.19
N GLU A 649 -8.93 21.59 -24.01
CA GLU A 649 -7.82 22.12 -23.20
C GLU A 649 -8.18 22.28 -21.72
N THR A 650 -9.42 21.93 -21.32
CA THR A 650 -9.86 22.07 -19.93
C THR A 650 -8.96 21.26 -19.00
N GLN A 651 -8.49 21.88 -17.92
CA GLN A 651 -7.63 21.23 -16.94
C GLN A 651 -8.05 21.64 -15.53
N ILE A 652 -7.83 20.74 -14.57
CA ILE A 652 -7.88 21.12 -13.17
C ILE A 652 -6.51 21.70 -12.80
N GLN A 653 -6.50 22.94 -12.30
CA GLN A 653 -5.29 23.64 -11.86
C GLN A 653 -5.58 24.44 -10.59
N PRO A 654 -4.55 24.84 -9.83
CA PRO A 654 -4.75 25.83 -8.79
C PRO A 654 -5.29 27.15 -9.38
N THR A 655 -6.08 27.84 -8.58
CA THR A 655 -6.79 29.05 -9.01
C THR A 655 -5.79 30.11 -9.54
N LEU A 656 -6.17 30.75 -10.66
CA LEU A 656 -5.33 31.70 -11.42
C LEU A 656 -4.02 31.11 -12.00
N GLY A 657 -3.87 29.78 -12.02
CA GLY A 657 -2.66 29.12 -12.54
C GLY A 657 -1.42 29.31 -11.66
N GLN A 658 -1.61 29.72 -10.41
CA GLN A 658 -0.52 29.91 -9.44
C GLN A 658 -0.03 28.57 -8.86
N PRO A 659 1.15 28.53 -8.23
CA PRO A 659 1.52 27.42 -7.34
C PRO A 659 0.43 27.17 -6.30
N LEU A 660 0.12 25.91 -5.97
CA LEU A 660 -0.96 25.57 -5.03
C LEU A 660 -0.71 26.20 -3.65
N LEU A 661 0.56 26.27 -3.23
CA LEU A 661 0.97 26.91 -1.98
C LEU A 661 0.69 28.42 -1.95
N SER A 662 0.56 29.07 -3.11
CA SER A 662 0.27 30.50 -3.24
C SER A 662 -1.23 30.82 -3.30
N THR A 663 -2.08 29.79 -3.32
CA THR A 663 -3.55 29.94 -3.25
C THR A 663 -4.05 29.90 -1.80
N ASP A 664 -5.36 30.01 -1.58
CA ASP A 664 -6.00 29.85 -0.26
C ASP A 664 -5.99 28.41 0.30
N CYS A 665 -5.19 27.51 -0.27
CA CYS A 665 -5.08 26.13 0.19
C CYS A 665 -4.61 26.05 1.66
N ASP A 666 -5.44 25.47 2.53
CA ASP A 666 -5.12 25.24 3.96
C ASP A 666 -4.48 23.86 4.23
N ALA A 667 -4.10 23.14 3.16
CA ALA A 667 -3.56 21.78 3.23
C ALA A 667 -4.46 20.79 4.00
N CYS A 668 -5.79 20.91 3.95
CA CYS A 668 -6.69 19.97 4.62
C CYS A 668 -6.65 18.52 4.09
N GLY A 669 -6.08 18.26 2.90
CA GLY A 669 -5.95 16.93 2.30
C GLY A 669 -7.25 16.32 1.75
N GLN A 670 -8.36 17.07 1.76
CA GLN A 670 -9.66 16.59 1.29
C GLN A 670 -9.66 16.23 -0.20
N CYS A 671 -8.96 17.01 -1.02
CA CYS A 671 -8.80 16.75 -2.45
C CYS A 671 -8.08 15.42 -2.74
N LEU A 672 -7.13 15.03 -1.89
CA LEU A 672 -6.46 13.72 -1.93
C LEU A 672 -7.42 12.59 -1.59
N SER A 673 -8.22 12.75 -0.52
CA SER A 673 -9.16 11.74 -0.05
C SER A 673 -10.26 11.39 -1.06
N THR A 674 -10.55 12.31 -1.99
CA THR A 674 -11.64 12.18 -2.96
C THR A 674 -11.13 11.88 -4.38
N CYS A 675 -9.82 11.94 -4.64
CA CYS A 675 -9.29 11.70 -5.98
C CYS A 675 -9.47 10.22 -6.39
N PRO A 676 -10.19 9.90 -7.48
CA PRO A 676 -10.44 8.51 -7.87
C PRO A 676 -9.30 7.85 -8.66
N THR A 677 -8.31 8.63 -9.12
CA THR A 677 -7.25 8.16 -10.05
C THR A 677 -5.83 8.23 -9.50
N GLY A 678 -5.62 8.85 -8.33
CA GLY A 678 -4.28 9.15 -7.83
C GLY A 678 -3.59 10.28 -8.61
N ALA A 679 -4.34 11.19 -9.24
CA ALA A 679 -3.78 12.43 -9.79
C ALA A 679 -3.28 13.36 -8.68
N LEU A 680 -4.00 13.43 -7.55
CA LEU A 680 -3.58 14.14 -6.35
C LEU A 680 -3.12 13.13 -5.31
N GLU A 681 -1.84 13.19 -4.94
CA GLU A 681 -1.21 12.24 -4.02
C GLU A 681 -0.47 12.95 -2.89
N VAL A 682 -0.31 12.22 -1.77
CA VAL A 682 0.55 12.65 -0.69
C VAL A 682 1.99 12.50 -1.17
N LYS A 683 2.85 13.50 -0.96
CA LYS A 683 4.27 13.39 -1.27
C LYS A 683 4.87 12.17 -0.56
N PRO A 684 5.58 11.26 -1.27
CA PRO A 684 6.13 10.06 -0.67
C PRO A 684 6.98 10.36 0.57
N VAL A 685 6.88 9.49 1.59
CA VAL A 685 7.71 9.54 2.82
C VAL A 685 8.83 8.50 2.80
N LEU A 686 8.69 7.47 1.95
CA LEU A 686 9.72 6.47 1.72
C LEU A 686 10.72 6.94 0.66
N PRO A 687 11.95 6.40 0.65
CA PRO A 687 13.00 6.81 -0.30
C PRO A 687 12.55 6.72 -1.77
N LYS A 688 11.72 5.71 -2.10
CA LYS A 688 11.05 5.59 -3.39
C LYS A 688 9.58 5.23 -3.24
N PRO A 689 8.67 5.88 -3.98
CA PRO A 689 7.29 5.43 -4.07
C PRO A 689 7.18 4.11 -4.83
N GLY A 690 6.14 3.37 -4.52
CA GLY A 690 5.74 2.16 -5.23
C GLY A 690 4.27 1.88 -4.96
N PRO A 691 3.62 1.02 -5.76
CA PRO A 691 2.26 0.55 -5.49
C PRO A 691 2.25 -0.47 -4.34
N PHE A 692 2.68 0.00 -3.16
CA PHE A 692 2.63 -0.79 -1.94
C PHE A 692 1.17 -1.14 -1.64
N ALA A 693 0.93 -2.39 -1.23
CA ALA A 693 -0.33 -2.79 -0.61
C ALA A 693 -0.24 -2.43 0.88
N PRO A 694 -0.93 -1.38 1.36
CA PRO A 694 -0.76 -0.92 2.73
C PRO A 694 -1.60 -1.74 3.71
N ASP A 695 -1.02 -2.00 4.87
CA ASP A 695 -1.79 -2.37 6.06
C ASP A 695 -2.54 -1.15 6.57
N CYS A 696 -3.70 -1.40 7.15
CA CYS A 696 -4.73 -0.38 7.32
C CYS A 696 -5.23 -0.39 8.77
N HIS A 697 -4.91 0.67 9.52
CA HIS A 697 -5.21 0.75 10.94
C HIS A 697 -6.17 1.90 11.24
N GLU A 698 -7.30 1.61 11.89
CA GLU A 698 -8.21 2.66 12.37
C GLU A 698 -7.70 3.23 13.70
N ILE A 699 -7.53 4.55 13.76
CA ILE A 699 -7.05 5.26 14.96
C ILE A 699 -7.94 6.46 15.28
N ALA A 700 -7.78 6.97 16.50
CA ALA A 700 -8.25 8.30 16.86
C ALA A 700 -7.14 9.35 16.68
N CYS A 701 -7.45 10.44 15.98
CA CYS A 701 -6.53 11.56 15.76
C CYS A 701 -6.22 12.28 17.09
N GLY A 702 -4.94 12.46 17.41
CA GLY A 702 -4.50 13.08 18.67
C GLY A 702 -4.15 14.56 18.60
N PHE A 703 -4.37 15.25 17.48
CA PHE A 703 -3.84 16.62 17.32
C PHE A 703 -4.75 17.72 17.92
N CYS A 704 -6.06 17.49 17.99
CA CYS A 704 -7.01 18.41 18.63
C CYS A 704 -8.05 17.62 19.44
N GLY A 705 -8.98 18.32 20.11
CA GLY A 705 -9.97 17.65 20.98
C GLY A 705 -10.99 16.78 20.23
N ILE A 706 -11.19 16.95 18.92
CA ILE A 706 -12.26 16.26 18.17
C ILE A 706 -12.07 14.73 18.19
N SER A 707 -10.81 14.28 18.22
CA SER A 707 -10.46 12.85 18.15
C SER A 707 -11.03 12.19 16.90
N CYS A 708 -10.86 12.82 15.72
CA CYS A 708 -11.39 12.33 14.43
C CYS A 708 -10.96 10.88 14.17
N ARG A 709 -11.85 10.08 13.55
CA ARG A 709 -11.53 8.73 13.14
C ARG A 709 -10.74 8.77 11.83
N LEU A 710 -9.52 8.24 11.87
CA LEU A 710 -8.60 8.20 10.75
C LEU A 710 -8.21 6.75 10.43
N LYS A 711 -7.81 6.53 9.19
CA LYS A 711 -7.18 5.29 8.74
C LYS A 711 -5.71 5.57 8.48
N ILE A 712 -4.81 5.01 9.26
CA ILE A 712 -3.38 5.07 8.99
C ILE A 712 -3.01 3.91 8.07
N GLU A 713 -2.52 4.27 6.90
CA GLU A 713 -1.94 3.32 5.97
C GLU A 713 -0.46 3.17 6.29
N THR A 714 -0.05 1.95 6.58
CA THR A 714 1.34 1.60 6.84
C THR A 714 1.81 0.59 5.81
N VAL A 715 3.11 0.52 5.61
CA VAL A 715 3.73 -0.59 4.88
C VAL A 715 4.89 -1.06 5.73
N ARG A 716 4.81 -2.30 6.21
CA ARG A 716 5.88 -2.94 7.02
C ARG A 716 6.17 -2.18 8.32
N GLY A 717 5.11 -1.73 8.99
CA GLY A 717 5.25 -0.97 10.23
C GLY A 717 5.78 0.46 10.06
N ARG A 718 5.99 0.93 8.82
CA ARG A 718 6.34 2.33 8.51
C ARG A 718 5.12 3.10 8.03
N TYR A 719 5.04 4.37 8.38
CA TYR A 719 3.92 5.22 7.98
C TYR A 719 3.99 5.53 6.48
N LEU A 720 2.86 5.42 5.76
CA LEU A 720 2.74 5.83 4.36
C LEU A 720 1.92 7.12 4.25
N ARG A 721 0.69 7.11 4.77
CA ARG A 721 -0.20 8.28 4.80
C ARG A 721 -1.34 8.09 5.79
N ALA A 722 -2.02 9.18 6.13
CA ALA A 722 -3.34 9.14 6.73
C ALA A 722 -4.41 9.22 5.63
N ALA A 723 -5.45 8.43 5.79
CA ALA A 723 -6.59 8.33 4.91
C ALA A 723 -7.88 8.33 5.74
N THR A 724 -9.02 8.35 5.05
CA THR A 724 -10.33 8.22 5.70
C THR A 724 -11.33 7.67 4.70
N GLN A 725 -12.39 7.06 5.21
CA GLN A 725 -13.52 6.65 4.39
C GLN A 725 -14.54 7.79 4.31
N PRO A 726 -14.87 8.29 3.10
CA PRO A 726 -15.89 9.33 2.95
C PRO A 726 -17.21 8.94 3.59
N GLY A 727 -17.76 9.83 4.43
CA GLY A 727 -19.03 9.61 5.14
C GLY A 727 -18.94 8.77 6.42
N ALA A 728 -17.79 8.19 6.76
CA ALA A 728 -17.63 7.35 7.94
C ALA A 728 -17.14 8.11 9.19
N GLY A 729 -17.40 7.55 10.37
CA GLY A 729 -17.01 8.15 11.66
C GLY A 729 -17.78 9.43 12.00
N HIS A 730 -17.56 9.97 13.20
CA HIS A 730 -18.22 11.22 13.62
C HIS A 730 -17.76 12.42 12.79
N ASN A 731 -16.51 12.41 12.30
CA ASN A 731 -16.01 13.41 11.36
C ASN A 731 -16.53 13.24 9.92
N ARG A 732 -17.38 12.25 9.61
CA ARG A 732 -17.91 11.96 8.27
C ARG A 732 -16.85 11.83 7.17
N GLY A 733 -15.66 11.37 7.54
CA GLY A 733 -14.50 11.32 6.67
C GLY A 733 -13.94 12.68 6.27
N ASN A 734 -14.24 13.75 7.01
CA ASN A 734 -13.56 15.04 6.83
C ASN A 734 -12.17 15.02 7.48
N LEU A 735 -11.23 15.70 6.81
CA LEU A 735 -9.84 15.84 7.21
C LEU A 735 -9.47 17.32 7.43
N CYS A 736 -8.41 17.52 8.20
CA CYS A 736 -7.67 18.77 8.32
C CYS A 736 -6.18 18.53 8.01
N VAL A 737 -5.36 19.60 8.07
CA VAL A 737 -3.92 19.51 7.83
C VAL A 737 -3.22 18.54 8.79
N ASP A 738 -3.53 18.60 10.09
CA ASP A 738 -2.92 17.71 11.07
C ASP A 738 -3.38 16.26 10.91
N GLY A 739 -4.67 16.05 10.65
CA GLY A 739 -5.21 14.71 10.40
C GLY A 739 -4.63 14.07 9.13
N SER A 740 -4.37 14.86 8.09
CA SER A 740 -3.81 14.36 6.82
C SER A 740 -2.30 14.16 6.88
N PHE A 741 -1.57 15.09 7.48
CA PHE A 741 -0.12 15.20 7.34
C PHE A 741 0.65 15.24 8.66
N GLY A 742 -0.02 15.46 9.80
CA GLY A 742 0.62 15.55 11.10
C GLY A 742 1.44 14.31 11.42
N HIS A 743 0.92 13.11 11.16
CA HIS A 743 1.60 11.83 11.41
C HIS A 743 2.89 11.60 10.60
N ARG A 744 3.22 12.44 9.61
CA ARG A 744 4.49 12.36 8.86
C ARG A 744 5.71 12.48 9.77
N PHE A 745 5.57 13.05 10.97
CA PHE A 745 6.64 13.15 11.96
C PHE A 745 7.28 11.79 12.29
N LEU A 746 6.55 10.68 12.13
CA LEU A 746 7.05 9.32 12.34
C LEU A 746 8.27 9.01 11.47
N GLU A 747 8.30 9.54 10.24
CA GLU A 747 9.37 9.30 9.26
C GLU A 747 10.34 10.50 9.15
N THR A 748 9.91 11.71 9.54
CA THR A 748 10.69 12.94 9.33
C THR A 748 11.42 13.45 10.56
N LEU A 749 10.99 13.09 11.79
CA LEU A 749 11.65 13.53 13.02
C LEU A 749 12.59 12.45 13.60
N PRO A 750 13.74 12.86 14.17
CA PRO A 750 14.62 11.92 14.88
C PRO A 750 13.98 11.48 16.20
N ARG A 751 13.34 10.31 16.19
CA ARG A 751 12.73 9.69 17.37
C ARG A 751 13.77 9.17 18.35
N LEU A 752 13.45 9.23 19.64
CA LEU A 752 14.27 8.63 20.70
C LEU A 752 14.03 7.12 20.71
N ALA A 753 15.03 6.31 20.36
CA ALA A 753 14.91 4.85 20.29
C ALA A 753 15.46 4.11 21.52
N GLU A 754 16.20 4.79 22.40
CA GLU A 754 16.88 4.16 23.53
C GLU A 754 16.77 5.03 24.79
N PRO A 755 16.60 4.44 25.98
CA PRO A 755 16.69 5.14 27.26
C PRO A 755 18.06 5.79 27.49
N ARG A 756 18.06 6.91 28.23
CA ARG A 756 19.26 7.66 28.58
C ARG A 756 19.28 7.98 30.06
N VAL A 757 20.44 7.82 30.69
CA VAL A 757 20.66 8.14 32.10
C VAL A 757 21.87 9.05 32.23
N ARG A 758 21.75 10.11 33.03
CA ARG A 758 22.84 11.05 33.32
C ARG A 758 23.68 10.52 34.48
N SER A 759 24.98 10.38 34.26
CA SER A 759 25.96 9.94 35.27
C SER A 759 27.25 10.74 35.12
N GLY A 760 27.76 11.32 36.21
CA GLY A 760 29.00 12.12 36.20
C GLY A 760 28.95 13.33 35.25
N GLY A 761 27.79 13.96 35.10
CA GLY A 761 27.59 15.10 34.18
C GLY A 761 27.46 14.74 32.69
N LYS A 762 27.66 13.47 32.31
CA LYS A 762 27.50 12.97 30.94
C LYS A 762 26.22 12.14 30.80
N THR A 763 25.60 12.22 29.63
CA THR A 763 24.44 11.39 29.27
C THR A 763 24.95 10.09 28.65
N VAL A 764 24.57 8.95 29.23
CA VAL A 764 24.96 7.61 28.76
C VAL A 764 23.72 6.89 28.26
N ARG A 765 23.86 6.11 27.18
CA ARG A 765 22.81 5.16 26.74
C ARG A 765 22.65 4.10 27.85
N GLY A 766 21.41 3.82 28.24
CA GLY A 766 21.09 2.84 29.27
C GLY A 766 20.10 1.81 28.74
N ASP A 767 20.18 0.57 29.25
CA ASP A 767 19.08 -0.39 29.10
C ASP A 767 17.84 0.06 29.89
N TRP A 768 16.69 -0.54 29.55
CA TRP A 768 15.39 -0.20 30.15
C TRP A 768 15.37 -0.41 31.67
N GLU A 769 15.96 -1.50 32.17
CA GLU A 769 15.97 -1.83 33.59
C GLU A 769 16.68 -0.76 34.43
N ARG A 770 17.90 -0.40 34.02
CA ARG A 770 18.70 0.63 34.70
C ARG A 770 18.03 2.00 34.63
N ALA A 771 17.45 2.36 33.49
CA ALA A 771 16.81 3.65 33.32
C ALA A 771 15.54 3.78 34.17
N LEU A 772 14.67 2.76 34.17
CA LEU A 772 13.46 2.73 35.00
C LEU A 772 13.77 2.73 36.49
N ALA A 773 14.80 1.98 36.92
CA ALA A 773 15.26 2.00 38.31
C ALA A 773 15.76 3.40 38.72
N ALA A 774 16.61 4.02 37.90
CA ALA A 774 17.12 5.36 38.18
C ALA A 774 16.02 6.43 38.23
N ALA A 775 15.01 6.33 37.35
CA ALA A 775 13.85 7.20 37.37
C ALA A 775 13.06 7.05 38.68
N ALA A 776 12.69 5.83 39.04
CA ALA A 776 11.91 5.55 40.24
C ALA A 776 12.64 5.98 41.52
N ASP A 777 13.91 5.61 41.67
CA ASP A 777 14.73 5.99 42.83
C ASP A 777 14.89 7.50 42.95
N GLY A 778 15.12 8.18 41.82
CA GLY A 778 15.33 9.61 41.79
C GLY A 778 14.07 10.42 42.15
N LEU A 779 12.89 9.94 41.70
CA LEU A 779 11.60 10.51 42.07
C LEU A 779 11.29 10.26 43.56
N LYS A 780 11.43 9.01 44.04
CA LYS A 780 11.21 8.64 45.45
C LYS A 780 12.04 9.46 46.44
N LYS A 781 13.36 9.54 46.21
CA LYS A 781 14.29 10.23 47.11
C LYS A 781 13.97 11.71 47.32
N ARG A 782 13.17 12.31 46.43
CA ARG A 782 12.84 13.74 46.41
C ARG A 782 11.37 14.03 46.71
N GLN A 783 10.57 13.01 47.01
CA GLN A 783 9.16 13.18 47.38
C GLN A 783 8.96 14.16 48.54
N GLY A 784 9.85 14.18 49.52
CA GLY A 784 9.79 15.10 50.67
C GLY A 784 9.89 16.59 50.31
N LYS A 785 10.47 16.94 49.15
CA LYS A 785 10.51 18.31 48.60
C LYS A 785 9.43 18.54 47.52
N GLY A 786 8.52 17.58 47.34
CA GLY A 786 7.47 17.60 46.31
C GLY A 786 7.95 17.13 44.93
N VAL A 787 7.03 16.51 44.18
CA VAL A 787 7.24 16.05 42.81
C VAL A 787 6.16 16.66 41.91
N ALA A 788 6.53 17.31 40.81
CA ALA A 788 5.57 17.71 39.79
C ALA A 788 5.40 16.60 38.75
N VAL A 789 4.15 16.29 38.38
CA VAL A 789 3.82 15.36 37.30
C VAL A 789 3.09 16.14 36.22
N LEU A 790 3.75 16.35 35.08
CA LEU A 790 3.24 17.18 33.99
C LEU A 790 3.11 16.34 32.73
N SER A 791 1.98 16.48 32.03
CA SER A 791 1.76 15.86 30.72
C SER A 791 1.62 16.91 29.62
N SER A 792 2.16 16.62 28.44
CA SER A 792 2.03 17.40 27.22
C SER A 792 1.71 16.48 26.05
N GLY A 793 0.83 16.92 25.15
CA GLY A 793 0.41 16.15 23.99
C GLY A 793 -0.62 15.04 24.31
N PRO A 794 -1.10 14.35 23.27
CA PRO A 794 -2.19 13.38 23.40
C PRO A 794 -1.78 12.11 24.15
N LEU A 795 -2.56 11.77 25.17
CA LEU A 795 -2.48 10.48 25.86
C LEU A 795 -3.76 9.69 25.63
N THR A 796 -3.65 8.37 25.64
CA THR A 796 -4.83 7.52 25.85
C THR A 796 -5.38 7.75 27.26
N ASN A 797 -6.67 7.44 27.45
CA ASN A 797 -7.33 7.52 28.73
C ASN A 797 -6.65 6.61 29.77
N GLU A 798 -6.16 5.45 29.33
CA GLU A 798 -5.46 4.47 30.16
C GLU A 798 -4.10 5.03 30.62
N CYS A 799 -3.33 5.64 29.72
CA CYS A 799 -2.10 6.33 30.09
C CYS A 799 -2.36 7.49 31.05
N ALA A 800 -3.43 8.26 30.83
CA ALA A 800 -3.81 9.35 31.72
C ALA A 800 -4.15 8.86 33.13
N TRP A 801 -4.93 7.78 33.23
CA TRP A 801 -5.25 7.13 34.50
C TRP A 801 -4.00 6.58 35.20
N MET A 802 -3.12 5.90 34.47
CA MET A 802 -1.88 5.35 35.05
C MET A 802 -0.93 6.44 35.54
N LEU A 803 -0.83 7.57 34.82
CA LEU A 803 -0.04 8.71 35.27
C LEU A 803 -0.63 9.33 36.54
N GLN A 804 -1.96 9.44 36.62
CA GLN A 804 -2.66 9.92 37.81
C GLN A 804 -2.47 8.97 39.01
N ARG A 805 -2.58 7.66 38.79
CA ARG A 805 -2.33 6.61 39.79
C ARG A 805 -0.91 6.70 40.32
N LEU A 806 0.07 6.86 39.44
CA LEU A 806 1.47 7.07 39.82
C LEU A 806 1.65 8.34 40.66
N ALA A 807 1.01 9.45 40.28
CA ALA A 807 1.12 10.69 41.04
C ALA A 807 0.54 10.56 42.47
N GLN A 808 -0.65 9.94 42.60
CA GLN A 808 -1.37 9.86 43.88
C GLN A 808 -0.88 8.73 44.76
N ASP A 809 -0.96 7.49 44.27
CA ASP A 809 -0.64 6.30 45.05
C ASP A 809 0.88 6.07 45.06
N GLY A 810 1.57 6.47 44.00
CA GLY A 810 3.00 6.26 43.82
C GLY A 810 3.90 7.31 44.48
N LEU A 811 3.57 8.58 44.26
CA LEU A 811 4.40 9.72 44.64
C LEU A 811 3.79 10.60 45.72
N GLY A 812 2.52 10.38 46.08
CA GLY A 812 1.82 11.16 47.10
C GLY A 812 1.73 12.66 46.76
N THR A 813 1.77 13.04 45.48
CA THR A 813 1.86 14.44 45.07
C THR A 813 0.53 14.99 44.53
N PRO A 814 0.11 16.20 44.96
CA PRO A 814 -1.02 16.90 44.38
C PRO A 814 -0.63 17.77 43.17
N HIS A 815 0.66 17.86 42.82
CA HIS A 815 1.17 18.74 41.76
C HIS A 815 1.08 18.08 40.38
N VAL A 816 -0.16 17.85 39.90
CA VAL A 816 -0.45 17.24 38.60
C VAL A 816 -1.11 18.27 37.69
N ALA A 817 -0.63 18.40 36.44
CA ALA A 817 -1.25 19.30 35.46
C ALA A 817 -0.99 18.89 34.01
N ILE A 818 -1.88 19.35 33.12
CA ILE A 818 -1.77 19.25 31.67
C ILE A 818 -1.18 20.58 31.15
N LEU A 819 -0.15 20.52 30.31
CA LEU A 819 0.55 21.71 29.80
C LEU A 819 -0.15 22.37 28.61
N ASP A 820 -0.93 21.60 27.85
CA ASP A 820 -1.64 22.00 26.63
C ASP A 820 -3.17 22.09 26.83
N GLY A 821 -3.63 22.19 28.08
CA GLY A 821 -5.05 22.24 28.46
C GLY A 821 -5.48 23.57 29.11
N THR A 822 -6.70 23.62 29.63
CA THR A 822 -7.23 24.78 30.37
C THR A 822 -6.55 24.91 31.74
N ASP A 823 -6.37 26.14 32.22
CA ASP A 823 -5.73 26.44 33.52
C ASP A 823 -6.57 25.96 34.73
N ASP A 824 -7.90 25.83 34.58
CA ASP A 824 -8.81 25.37 35.63
C ASP A 824 -9.94 24.46 35.08
N PRO A 825 -9.62 23.19 34.79
CA PRO A 825 -10.59 22.23 34.23
C PRO A 825 -11.75 21.92 35.19
N GLY A 826 -11.56 22.05 36.50
CA GLY A 826 -12.59 21.83 37.51
C GLY A 826 -13.76 22.81 37.38
N ARG A 827 -13.48 24.08 37.07
CA ARG A 827 -14.50 25.13 36.86
C ARG A 827 -15.40 24.89 35.67
N VAL A 828 -14.92 24.18 34.66
CA VAL A 828 -15.73 23.89 33.46
C VAL A 828 -16.87 22.94 33.82
N ARG A 829 -16.57 21.91 34.62
CA ARG A 829 -17.57 20.95 35.11
C ARG A 829 -18.59 21.61 36.03
N GLU A 830 -18.16 22.57 36.85
CA GLU A 830 -19.06 23.39 37.69
C GLU A 830 -19.99 24.26 36.84
N ALA A 831 -19.46 24.93 35.81
CA ALA A 831 -20.20 25.88 34.99
C ALA A 831 -21.18 25.22 34.02
N LEU A 832 -20.77 24.16 33.31
CA LEU A 832 -21.54 23.54 32.23
C LEU A 832 -22.13 22.18 32.60
N GLY A 833 -21.82 21.66 33.79
CA GLY A 833 -22.18 20.29 34.16
C GLY A 833 -21.31 19.25 33.42
N PRO A 834 -21.65 17.96 33.52
CA PRO A 834 -20.94 16.88 32.82
C PRO A 834 -21.30 16.81 31.33
N ALA A 835 -21.82 17.91 30.77
CA ALA A 835 -22.49 18.00 29.49
C ALA A 835 -21.55 17.64 28.34
N VAL A 836 -22.04 16.76 27.50
CA VAL A 836 -21.38 16.28 26.31
C VAL A 836 -22.37 16.44 25.17
N LEU A 837 -22.38 17.59 24.51
CA LEU A 837 -23.17 17.75 23.30
C LEU A 837 -22.49 16.95 22.17
N PRO A 838 -23.14 15.93 21.58
CA PRO A 838 -22.51 15.15 20.53
C PRO A 838 -22.23 16.00 19.29
N PHE A 839 -21.12 15.72 18.62
CA PHE A 839 -20.72 16.43 17.39
C PHE A 839 -21.81 16.41 16.31
N SER A 840 -22.60 15.33 16.25
CA SER A 840 -23.73 15.19 15.32
C SER A 840 -24.84 16.23 15.52
N GLU A 841 -24.96 16.81 16.72
CA GLU A 841 -26.00 17.79 17.02
C GLU A 841 -25.80 19.13 16.32
N ILE A 842 -24.56 19.47 15.91
CA ILE A 842 -24.30 20.68 15.09
C ILE A 842 -25.14 20.63 13.81
N GLY A 843 -25.20 19.47 13.16
CA GLY A 843 -25.97 19.28 11.92
C GLY A 843 -27.48 19.12 12.11
N ARG A 844 -27.95 18.95 13.35
CA ARG A 844 -29.38 18.86 13.71
C ARG A 844 -29.91 20.14 14.33
N ALA A 845 -29.05 21.11 14.60
CA ALA A 845 -29.43 22.38 15.18
C ALA A 845 -30.28 23.19 14.18
N ASP A 846 -31.24 23.96 14.69
CA ASP A 846 -31.98 24.97 13.91
C ASP A 846 -31.47 26.40 14.20
N ALA A 847 -30.72 26.61 15.29
CA ALA A 847 -29.95 27.81 15.57
C ALA A 847 -28.55 27.50 16.14
N LEU A 848 -27.53 28.18 15.61
CA LEU A 848 -26.14 28.09 16.06
C LEU A 848 -25.64 29.46 16.53
N TRP A 849 -25.01 29.51 17.70
CA TRP A 849 -24.25 30.69 18.14
C TRP A 849 -22.79 30.35 18.40
N VAL A 850 -21.90 30.89 17.57
CA VAL A 850 -20.45 30.65 17.67
C VAL A 850 -19.77 31.83 18.35
N ILE A 851 -19.06 31.55 19.45
CA ILE A 851 -18.44 32.54 20.33
C ILE A 851 -16.92 32.31 20.37
N GLY A 852 -16.12 33.33 20.03
CA GLY A 852 -14.64 33.27 20.10
C GLY A 852 -13.93 33.46 18.76
N SER A 853 -12.77 32.84 18.59
CA SER A 853 -11.96 32.80 17.35
C SER A 853 -12.57 31.93 16.24
N ASP A 854 -11.92 31.91 15.08
CA ASP A 854 -12.29 31.06 13.95
C ASP A 854 -12.07 29.57 14.28
N PRO A 855 -13.10 28.71 14.26
CA PRO A 855 -12.92 27.28 14.50
C PRO A 855 -11.98 26.62 13.49
N PHE A 856 -11.77 27.20 12.30
CA PHE A 856 -10.82 26.68 11.31
C PHE A 856 -9.34 26.83 11.69
N GLU A 857 -9.00 27.64 12.70
CA GLU A 857 -7.60 27.75 13.17
C GLU A 857 -7.14 26.54 14.00
N TYR A 858 -8.05 25.86 14.71
CA TYR A 858 -7.69 24.82 15.69
C TYR A 858 -8.57 23.56 15.64
N ALA A 859 -9.83 23.69 15.22
CA ALA A 859 -10.78 22.59 15.10
C ALA A 859 -11.46 22.59 13.72
N PRO A 860 -10.71 22.43 12.60
CA PRO A 860 -11.24 22.70 11.26
C PRO A 860 -12.44 21.84 10.90
N VAL A 861 -12.49 20.60 11.38
CA VAL A 861 -13.63 19.70 11.16
C VAL A 861 -14.92 20.21 11.82
N VAL A 862 -14.84 20.87 12.98
CA VAL A 862 -16.00 21.58 13.57
C VAL A 862 -16.43 22.74 12.69
N GLY A 863 -15.48 23.51 12.18
CA GLY A 863 -15.77 24.60 11.23
C GLY A 863 -16.49 24.10 9.97
N ILE A 864 -16.07 22.98 9.39
CA ILE A 864 -16.70 22.36 8.21
C ILE A 864 -18.16 22.06 8.53
N GLU A 865 -18.45 21.49 9.70
CA GLU A 865 -19.83 21.14 10.06
C GLU A 865 -20.72 22.35 10.34
N ILE A 866 -20.18 23.40 10.98
CA ILE A 866 -20.92 24.66 11.15
C ILE A 866 -21.26 25.25 9.78
N ARG A 867 -20.29 25.30 8.86
CA ARG A 867 -20.48 25.78 7.49
C ARG A 867 -21.56 24.98 6.78
N ARG A 868 -21.47 23.65 6.85
CA ARG A 868 -22.43 22.74 6.21
C ARG A 868 -23.85 22.91 6.76
N ALA A 869 -23.99 23.03 8.08
CA ALA A 869 -25.27 23.29 8.73
C ALA A 869 -25.86 24.64 8.27
N ALA A 870 -25.06 25.70 8.30
CA ALA A 870 -25.50 27.04 7.89
C ALA A 870 -25.90 27.08 6.39
N ALA A 871 -25.13 26.46 5.51
CA ALA A 871 -25.46 26.32 4.10
C ALA A 871 -26.75 25.50 3.86
N GLY A 872 -27.06 24.56 4.76
CA GLY A 872 -28.31 23.80 4.79
C GLY A 872 -29.52 24.55 5.36
N GLY A 873 -29.37 25.84 5.70
CA GLY A 873 -30.46 26.70 6.17
C GLY A 873 -30.53 26.91 7.69
N VAL A 874 -29.55 26.40 8.46
CA VAL A 874 -29.49 26.62 9.91
C VAL A 874 -29.13 28.08 10.21
N SER A 875 -29.84 28.71 11.17
CA SER A 875 -29.60 30.11 11.51
C SER A 875 -28.29 30.26 12.30
N LEU A 876 -27.23 30.78 11.65
CA LEU A 876 -25.92 31.00 12.26
C LEU A 876 -25.75 32.45 12.74
N ARG A 877 -25.33 32.62 14.00
CA ARG A 877 -24.90 33.91 14.57
C ARG A 877 -23.51 33.79 15.18
N ARG A 878 -22.78 34.90 15.22
CA ARG A 878 -21.40 34.92 15.73
C ARG A 878 -21.13 36.07 16.67
N LEU A 879 -20.37 35.80 17.73
CA LEU A 879 -19.72 36.78 18.60
C LEU A 879 -18.22 36.50 18.59
N SER A 880 -17.44 37.29 17.85
CA SER A 880 -16.06 36.91 17.56
C SER A 880 -15.12 38.10 17.46
N HIS A 881 -13.83 37.86 17.71
CA HIS A 881 -12.80 38.91 17.68
C HIS A 881 -11.92 38.90 16.42
N LYS A 882 -12.08 37.89 15.55
CA LYS A 882 -11.36 37.74 14.27
C LYS A 882 -12.29 37.39 13.10
N PRO A 883 -12.04 37.92 11.88
CA PRO A 883 -12.71 37.50 10.66
C PRO A 883 -12.63 35.99 10.43
N SER A 884 -13.61 35.44 9.72
CA SER A 884 -13.60 34.01 9.38
C SER A 884 -14.57 33.69 8.26
N ARG A 885 -14.30 32.60 7.53
CA ARG A 885 -15.11 32.14 6.39
C ARG A 885 -16.55 31.73 6.72
N LEU A 886 -16.93 31.78 8.00
CA LEU A 886 -18.32 31.62 8.46
C LEU A 886 -19.11 32.95 8.44
N ASP A 887 -18.44 34.09 8.32
CA ASP A 887 -19.10 35.42 8.39
C ASP A 887 -20.11 35.63 7.25
N GLU A 888 -19.82 35.11 6.05
CA GLU A 888 -20.71 35.21 4.89
C GLU A 888 -22.00 34.38 5.03
N LEU A 889 -21.98 33.35 5.87
CA LEU A 889 -23.13 32.47 6.12
C LEU A 889 -23.89 32.85 7.39
N ALA A 890 -23.31 33.72 8.22
CA ALA A 890 -23.93 34.14 9.45
C ALA A 890 -25.04 35.15 9.16
N ALA A 891 -26.24 34.92 9.70
CA ALA A 891 -27.30 35.91 9.71
C ALA A 891 -26.84 37.20 10.40
N ARG A 892 -25.94 37.08 11.39
CA ARG A 892 -25.28 38.23 12.03
C ARG A 892 -23.93 37.85 12.66
N THR A 893 -22.92 38.69 12.42
CA THR A 893 -21.64 38.66 13.14
C THR A 893 -21.46 39.93 13.98
N CYS A 894 -21.29 39.76 15.30
CA CYS A 894 -20.88 40.81 16.22
C CYS A 894 -19.36 40.73 16.43
N ARG A 895 -18.63 41.71 15.90
CA ARG A 895 -17.16 41.82 16.02
C ARG A 895 -16.80 42.58 17.30
N VAL A 896 -16.11 41.96 18.24
CA VAL A 896 -15.75 42.57 19.53
C VAL A 896 -14.28 42.34 19.87
N PRO A 897 -13.60 43.25 20.60
CA PRO A 897 -12.26 42.98 21.12
C PRO A 897 -12.23 41.73 22.00
N ARG A 898 -11.15 40.94 21.94
CA ARG A 898 -11.02 39.69 22.73
C ARG A 898 -11.23 39.90 24.23
N GLN A 899 -10.77 41.04 24.76
CA GLN A 899 -10.88 41.42 26.17
C GLN A 899 -12.34 41.72 26.58
N SER A 900 -13.18 42.13 25.62
CA SER A 900 -14.59 42.45 25.86
C SER A 900 -15.49 41.22 25.80
N LEU A 901 -15.00 40.09 25.27
CA LEU A 901 -15.79 38.87 25.06
C LEU A 901 -16.46 38.39 26.36
N GLU A 902 -15.66 38.21 27.41
CA GLU A 902 -16.15 37.71 28.70
C GLU A 902 -17.01 38.73 29.43
N ARG A 903 -16.70 40.03 29.31
CA ARG A 903 -17.55 41.11 29.82
C ARG A 903 -18.94 41.11 29.18
N ILE A 904 -19.00 40.86 27.87
CA ILE A 904 -20.27 40.74 27.14
C ILE A 904 -21.05 39.50 27.61
N LEU A 905 -20.38 38.35 27.77
CA LEU A 905 -21.03 37.15 28.31
C LEU A 905 -21.60 37.41 29.71
N ALA A 906 -20.85 38.07 30.58
CA ALA A 906 -21.30 38.45 31.92
C ALA A 906 -22.50 39.41 31.89
N ALA A 907 -22.48 40.42 31.03
CA ALA A 907 -23.60 41.36 30.86
C ALA A 907 -24.87 40.65 30.32
N LEU A 908 -24.72 39.72 29.38
CA LEU A 908 -25.82 38.93 28.84
C LEU A 908 -26.39 37.92 29.85
N ALA A 909 -25.55 37.39 30.73
CA ALA A 909 -25.96 36.52 31.84
C ALA A 909 -26.66 37.29 32.97
N GLY A 910 -26.54 38.62 33.01
CA GLY A 910 -27.06 39.47 34.08
C GLY A 910 -26.14 39.52 35.32
N ALA A 911 -24.85 39.24 35.14
CA ALA A 911 -23.84 39.18 36.20
C ALA A 911 -22.96 40.45 36.32
N SER A 912 -23.10 41.42 35.40
CA SER A 912 -22.35 42.68 35.41
C SER A 912 -23.18 43.87 34.88
N ASP A 913 -22.56 45.05 34.79
CA ASP A 913 -23.12 46.32 34.31
C ASP A 913 -23.94 46.25 33.00
N ASP A 914 -24.81 47.25 32.83
CA ASP A 914 -25.70 47.48 31.68
C ASP A 914 -25.12 46.99 30.33
N LEU A 915 -25.83 46.03 29.71
CA LEU A 915 -25.48 45.47 28.41
C LEU A 915 -25.35 46.54 27.34
N ASP A 916 -26.17 47.59 27.39
CA ASP A 916 -26.12 48.70 26.44
C ASP A 916 -24.78 49.46 26.56
N ARG A 917 -24.29 49.70 27.79
CA ARG A 917 -22.96 50.29 28.03
C ARG A 917 -21.83 49.38 27.56
N THR A 918 -21.85 48.10 27.97
CA THR A 918 -20.78 47.14 27.64
C THR A 918 -20.69 46.86 26.14
N ALA A 919 -21.84 46.78 25.44
CA ALA A 919 -21.87 46.60 24.00
C ALA A 919 -21.29 47.82 23.26
N ASN A 920 -21.66 49.04 23.67
CA ASN A 920 -21.15 50.27 23.09
C ASN A 920 -19.62 50.40 23.25
N GLU A 921 -19.08 50.11 24.44
CA GLU A 921 -17.63 50.08 24.69
C GLU A 921 -16.90 49.04 23.81
N ALA A 922 -17.57 47.94 23.49
CA ALA A 922 -17.05 46.89 22.62
C ALA A 922 -17.28 47.17 21.12
N GLY A 923 -17.92 48.30 20.76
CA GLY A 923 -18.18 48.70 19.38
C GLY A 923 -19.34 47.98 18.70
N VAL A 924 -20.28 47.40 19.46
CA VAL A 924 -21.44 46.66 18.92
C VAL A 924 -22.75 47.16 19.53
N LYS A 925 -23.85 47.04 18.80
CA LYS A 925 -25.19 47.40 19.33
C LYS A 925 -25.70 46.29 20.24
N ALA A 926 -26.14 46.62 21.45
CA ALA A 926 -26.74 45.65 22.36
C ALA A 926 -27.96 44.93 21.77
N ALA A 927 -28.75 45.59 20.92
CA ALA A 927 -29.86 44.98 20.19
C ALA A 927 -29.44 43.74 19.37
N HIS A 928 -28.24 43.77 18.77
CA HIS A 928 -27.71 42.63 18.00
C HIS A 928 -27.34 41.43 18.88
N LEU A 929 -26.86 41.69 20.10
CA LEU A 929 -26.54 40.65 21.08
C LEU A 929 -27.82 40.06 21.69
N LYS A 930 -28.81 40.91 22.01
CA LYS A 930 -30.15 40.50 22.47
C LYS A 930 -30.85 39.63 21.44
N GLU A 931 -30.76 39.99 20.15
CA GLU A 931 -31.30 39.18 19.04
C GLU A 931 -30.69 37.76 19.00
N ALA A 932 -29.39 37.63 19.28
CA ALA A 932 -28.74 36.31 19.30
C ALA A 932 -29.25 35.42 20.42
N VAL A 933 -29.46 35.97 21.62
CA VAL A 933 -30.04 35.23 22.75
C VAL A 933 -31.49 34.85 22.47
N GLU A 934 -32.28 35.73 21.86
CA GLU A 934 -33.67 35.44 21.52
C GLU A 934 -33.80 34.36 20.44
N ALA A 935 -32.90 34.34 19.46
CA ALA A 935 -32.83 33.28 18.46
C ALA A 935 -32.54 31.90 19.07
N LEU A 936 -31.78 31.84 20.18
CA LEU A 936 -31.56 30.60 20.91
C LEU A 936 -32.80 30.16 21.70
N ARG A 937 -33.52 31.09 22.32
CA ARG A 937 -34.75 30.79 23.08
C ARG A 937 -35.93 30.34 22.22
N SER A 938 -36.02 30.88 21.01
CA SER A 938 -37.09 30.58 20.04
C SER A 938 -36.83 29.33 19.19
N SER A 939 -35.61 28.81 19.24
CA SER A 939 -35.15 27.61 18.52
C SER A 939 -35.55 26.33 19.26
N ARG A 940 -35.88 25.28 18.51
CA ARG A 940 -36.23 23.96 19.08
C ARG A 940 -35.00 23.15 19.45
N ASN A 941 -33.89 23.36 18.75
CA ASN A 941 -32.65 22.63 18.95
C ASN A 941 -31.42 23.57 18.92
N PRO A 942 -31.32 24.55 19.83
CA PRO A 942 -30.25 25.54 19.83
C PRO A 942 -28.89 24.91 20.21
N VAL A 943 -27.79 25.46 19.70
CA VAL A 943 -26.42 25.10 20.12
C VAL A 943 -25.55 26.33 20.27
N ILE A 944 -24.85 26.43 21.40
CA ILE A 944 -23.77 27.41 21.62
C ILE A 944 -22.44 26.70 21.42
N ILE A 945 -21.56 27.25 20.59
CA ILE A 945 -20.20 26.73 20.35
C ILE A 945 -19.18 27.77 20.81
N VAL A 946 -18.30 27.40 21.73
CA VAL A 946 -17.25 28.29 22.25
C VAL A 946 -15.89 27.79 21.80
N THR A 947 -15.16 28.64 21.08
CA THR A 947 -13.88 28.27 20.43
C THR A 947 -12.64 28.75 21.18
N ASP A 948 -12.80 29.72 22.08
CA ASP A 948 -11.71 30.27 22.91
C ASP A 948 -11.73 29.68 24.32
N ASP A 949 -10.56 29.58 24.95
CA ASP A 949 -10.47 29.34 26.38
C ASP A 949 -11.02 30.55 27.15
N LEU A 950 -11.89 30.31 28.13
CA LEU A 950 -12.47 31.35 28.97
C LEU A 950 -11.85 31.31 30.37
N SER A 951 -11.76 32.46 31.03
CA SER A 951 -11.45 32.52 32.46
C SER A 951 -12.50 31.80 33.31
N SER A 952 -12.22 31.59 34.60
CA SER A 952 -13.18 31.03 35.55
C SER A 952 -14.46 31.88 35.64
N GLU A 953 -14.32 33.20 35.61
CA GLU A 953 -15.44 34.15 35.58
C GLU A 953 -16.21 34.06 34.25
N GLY A 954 -15.50 33.96 33.12
CA GLY A 954 -16.09 33.82 31.79
C GLY A 954 -16.88 32.51 31.63
N LEU A 955 -16.38 31.40 32.19
CA LEU A 955 -17.06 30.11 32.22
C LEU A 955 -18.34 30.17 33.05
N ALA A 956 -18.29 30.79 34.23
CA ALA A 956 -19.47 30.97 35.08
C ALA A 956 -20.54 31.80 34.37
N ALA A 957 -20.15 32.90 33.71
CA ALA A 957 -21.06 33.72 32.90
C ALA A 957 -21.67 32.94 31.74
N LEU A 958 -20.88 32.14 31.01
CA LEU A 958 -21.37 31.27 29.95
C LEU A 958 -22.39 30.25 30.45
N GLY A 959 -22.11 29.58 31.58
CA GLY A 959 -23.00 28.58 32.16
C GLY A 959 -24.35 29.16 32.62
N GLU A 960 -24.33 30.40 33.13
CA GLU A 960 -25.53 31.14 33.51
C GLU A 960 -26.32 31.61 32.29
N LEU A 961 -25.64 32.14 31.27
CA LEU A 961 -26.25 32.51 29.99
C LEU A 961 -26.92 31.31 29.32
N ALA A 962 -26.23 30.17 29.26
CA ALA A 962 -26.75 28.94 28.68
C ALA A 962 -27.99 28.44 29.45
N ALA A 963 -27.95 28.44 30.80
CA ALA A 963 -29.09 28.07 31.63
C ALA A 963 -30.35 28.93 31.36
N LYS A 964 -30.16 30.22 31.06
CA LYS A 964 -31.24 31.19 30.76
C LYS A 964 -31.68 31.24 29.29
N SER A 965 -31.04 30.48 28.40
CA SER A 965 -31.29 30.57 26.95
C SER A 965 -31.59 29.22 26.29
N CYS A 966 -30.72 28.22 26.44
CA CYS A 966 -30.79 26.97 25.69
C CYS A 966 -30.58 25.69 26.52
N GLY A 967 -30.23 25.80 27.81
CA GLY A 967 -29.75 24.68 28.62
C GLY A 967 -28.24 24.52 28.55
N ARG A 968 -27.62 24.14 29.68
CA ARG A 968 -26.14 23.99 29.79
C ARG A 968 -25.63 22.82 28.96
N GLU A 969 -26.46 21.80 28.76
CA GLU A 969 -26.23 20.63 27.93
C GLU A 969 -26.17 20.92 26.42
N ARG A 970 -26.55 22.14 26.01
CA ARG A 970 -26.54 22.61 24.62
C ARG A 970 -25.30 23.46 24.28
N VAL A 971 -24.29 23.46 25.16
CA VAL A 971 -23.02 24.15 24.96
C VAL A 971 -21.94 23.15 24.55
N LEU A 972 -21.25 23.45 23.44
CA LEU A 972 -20.05 22.75 23.00
C LEU A 972 -18.82 23.66 23.22
N LEU A 973 -17.99 23.32 24.21
CA LEU A 973 -16.73 24.00 24.47
C LEU A 973 -15.57 23.27 23.79
N LEU A 974 -14.87 23.92 22.86
CA LEU A 974 -13.74 23.33 22.17
C LEU A 974 -12.49 23.34 23.06
N ARG A 975 -12.14 22.18 23.60
CA ARG A 975 -10.90 21.98 24.37
C ARG A 975 -9.66 22.02 23.47
N ARG A 976 -8.65 22.76 23.92
CA ARG A 976 -7.29 22.70 23.37
C ARG A 976 -6.53 21.47 23.89
N GLY A 977 -5.58 20.97 23.10
CA GLY A 977 -4.88 19.70 23.31
C GLY A 977 -5.63 18.46 22.79
N GLY A 978 -4.86 17.48 22.32
CA GLY A 978 -5.36 16.16 21.98
C GLY A 978 -5.89 15.40 23.19
N ASN A 979 -7.05 14.76 23.07
CA ASN A 979 -7.73 14.04 24.16
C ASN A 979 -7.76 14.80 25.51
N ALA A 980 -7.87 16.14 25.49
CA ALA A 980 -7.85 16.93 26.72
C ALA A 980 -9.00 16.57 27.67
N ALA A 981 -10.22 16.39 27.14
CA ALA A 981 -11.37 15.96 27.93
C ALA A 981 -11.14 14.59 28.60
N GLY A 982 -10.52 13.63 27.89
CA GLY A 982 -10.17 12.32 28.46
C GLY A 982 -9.16 12.39 29.59
N ARG A 983 -8.10 13.20 29.41
CA ARG A 983 -7.10 13.44 30.46
C ARG A 983 -7.71 14.09 31.71
N GLU A 984 -8.62 15.04 31.52
CA GLU A 984 -9.36 15.71 32.61
C GLU A 984 -10.29 14.73 33.35
N GLU A 985 -11.09 13.93 32.64
CA GLU A 985 -12.03 12.96 33.23
C GLU A 985 -11.29 11.85 33.98
N MET A 986 -10.12 11.44 33.49
CA MET A 986 -9.22 10.49 34.19
C MET A 986 -8.48 11.13 35.39
N GLY A 987 -8.70 12.42 35.63
CA GLY A 987 -8.31 13.12 36.85
C GLY A 987 -6.95 13.81 36.79
N LEU A 988 -6.32 13.98 35.61
CA LEU A 988 -5.09 14.77 35.44
C LEU A 988 -5.35 16.28 35.60
N ILE A 989 -5.87 16.67 36.75
CA ILE A 989 -6.21 18.03 37.14
C ILE A 989 -5.59 18.35 38.49
N PRO A 990 -5.20 19.60 38.77
CA PRO A 990 -4.80 19.99 40.11
C PRO A 990 -5.95 19.77 41.10
N LYS A 991 -5.77 18.92 42.13
CA LYS A 991 -6.79 18.70 43.16
C LYS A 991 -6.77 19.85 44.17
N GLY A 992 -7.58 20.88 43.93
CA GLY A 992 -7.77 22.00 44.86
C GLY A 992 -8.98 21.80 45.77
N GLY A 993 -8.78 21.38 47.01
CA GLY A 993 -9.84 21.36 48.05
C GLY A 993 -9.36 21.71 49.46
N ASP A 994 -8.05 21.66 49.70
CA ASP A 994 -7.41 21.71 51.02
C ASP A 994 -6.21 22.69 51.07
N GLY A 995 -6.04 23.54 50.05
CA GLY A 995 -5.03 24.61 50.03
C GLY A 995 -3.58 24.16 49.75
N LYS A 996 -3.35 22.87 49.48
CA LYS A 996 -2.00 22.29 49.27
C LYS A 996 -1.57 22.14 47.79
N ALA A 997 -2.51 22.06 46.85
CA ALA A 997 -2.19 21.95 45.41
C ALA A 997 -2.01 23.33 44.75
N LYS A 998 -0.96 23.48 43.94
CA LYS A 998 -0.69 24.70 43.16
C LYS A 998 -1.38 24.59 41.79
N SER A 999 -1.91 25.71 41.26
CA SER A 999 -2.34 25.80 39.84
C SER A 999 -1.17 25.55 38.89
N LEU A 1000 -1.42 25.35 37.59
CA LEU A 1000 -0.35 25.16 36.60
C LEU A 1000 0.70 26.29 36.66
N GLY A 1001 0.24 27.56 36.72
CA GLY A 1001 1.12 28.72 36.91
C GLY A 1001 1.94 28.64 38.21
N GLY A 1002 1.31 28.22 39.32
CA GLY A 1002 1.97 28.02 40.59
C GLY A 1002 3.01 26.88 40.56
N ILE A 1003 2.73 25.77 39.88
CA ILE A 1003 3.67 24.66 39.68
C ILE A 1003 4.88 25.14 38.88
N ARG A 1004 4.67 25.87 37.77
CA ARG A 1004 5.76 26.44 36.95
C ARG A 1004 6.65 27.38 37.76
N GLN A 1005 6.06 28.25 38.58
CA GLN A 1005 6.83 29.17 39.44
C GLN A 1005 7.64 28.42 40.50
N ALA A 1006 7.06 27.37 41.10
CA ALA A 1006 7.74 26.53 42.08
C ALA A 1006 8.92 25.76 41.46
N LEU A 1007 8.76 25.24 40.24
CA LEU A 1007 9.84 24.61 39.47
C LEU A 1007 10.96 25.60 39.10
N ARG A 1008 10.61 26.84 38.72
CA ARG A 1008 11.59 27.91 38.44
C ARG A 1008 12.43 28.27 39.67
N ARG A 1009 11.81 28.29 40.84
CA ARG A 1009 12.45 28.62 42.13
C ARG A 1009 13.13 27.42 42.80
N GLY A 1010 13.00 26.22 42.25
CA GLY A 1010 13.54 25.00 42.86
C GLY A 1010 12.86 24.61 44.17
N GLU A 1011 11.62 25.06 44.39
CA GLU A 1011 10.79 24.70 45.56
C GLU A 1011 10.29 23.25 45.47
N ILE A 1012 10.11 22.75 44.24
CA ILE A 1012 9.77 21.34 43.95
C ILE A 1012 11.05 20.56 43.67
N GLY A 1013 11.23 19.40 44.31
CA GLY A 1013 12.47 18.61 44.24
C GLY A 1013 12.64 17.78 42.96
N ALA A 1014 11.55 17.33 42.34
CA ALA A 1014 11.61 16.54 41.10
C ALA A 1014 10.46 16.83 40.13
N LEU A 1015 10.69 16.55 38.85
CA LEU A 1015 9.72 16.66 37.76
C LEU A 1015 9.67 15.34 36.99
N LEU A 1016 8.48 14.75 36.86
CA LEU A 1016 8.15 13.76 35.85
C LEU A 1016 7.39 14.47 34.72
N LEU A 1017 8.04 14.61 33.57
CA LEU A 1017 7.45 15.19 32.37
C LEU A 1017 7.14 14.07 31.37
N LEU A 1018 5.87 13.86 31.06
CA LEU A 1018 5.42 13.01 29.97
C LEU A 1018 5.07 13.86 28.76
N ASP A 1019 5.98 13.96 27.79
CA ASP A 1019 5.85 14.77 26.59
C ASP A 1019 5.65 13.89 25.35
N THR A 1020 4.40 13.76 24.96
CA THR A 1020 3.94 13.00 23.78
C THR A 1020 3.57 13.91 22.61
N ASP A 1021 3.90 15.21 22.71
CA ASP A 1021 3.72 16.15 21.60
C ASP A 1021 4.91 16.05 20.64
N PRO A 1022 4.71 15.66 19.37
CA PRO A 1022 5.80 15.59 18.40
C PRO A 1022 6.39 16.96 18.05
N PHE A 1023 5.65 18.05 18.28
CA PHE A 1023 6.06 19.42 17.99
C PHE A 1023 6.61 20.16 19.23
N GLY A 1024 6.60 19.48 20.38
CA GLY A 1024 7.23 19.90 21.62
C GLY A 1024 6.29 20.57 22.62
N THR A 1025 6.75 20.63 23.86
CA THR A 1025 5.95 21.12 24.99
C THR A 1025 6.06 22.62 25.26
N ALA A 1026 5.02 23.19 25.87
CA ALA A 1026 4.96 24.59 26.34
C ALA A 1026 5.89 24.91 27.53
N LEU A 1027 6.52 23.89 28.14
CA LEU A 1027 7.49 24.05 29.22
C LEU A 1027 8.92 23.88 28.69
N ALA A 1028 9.71 24.97 28.65
CA ALA A 1028 11.10 24.89 28.20
C ALA A 1028 12.04 24.42 29.34
N PRO A 1029 13.10 23.63 29.04
CA PRO A 1029 14.06 23.17 30.05
C PRO A 1029 14.69 24.28 30.91
N LYS A 1030 14.88 25.48 30.33
CA LYS A 1030 15.43 26.66 31.00
C LYS A 1030 14.52 27.23 32.10
N GLU A 1031 13.24 26.89 32.08
CA GLU A 1031 12.28 27.31 33.09
C GLU A 1031 12.32 26.43 34.34
N VAL A 1032 13.03 25.31 34.31
CA VAL A 1032 13.15 24.43 35.47
C VAL A 1032 14.51 24.64 36.12
N HIS A 1033 14.51 24.90 37.42
CA HIS A 1033 15.74 25.12 38.19
C HIS A 1033 16.72 23.97 38.00
N ARG A 1034 18.04 24.27 37.97
CA ARG A 1034 19.08 23.29 37.62
C ARG A 1034 19.14 22.09 38.57
N ASP A 1035 18.82 22.30 39.84
CA ASP A 1035 18.87 21.26 40.88
C ASP A 1035 17.62 20.36 40.93
N VAL A 1036 16.57 20.68 40.16
CA VAL A 1036 15.39 19.81 40.06
C VAL A 1036 15.79 18.56 39.30
N PHE A 1037 15.51 17.40 39.88
CA PHE A 1037 15.71 16.11 39.23
C PHE A 1037 14.61 15.87 38.21
N VAL A 1038 14.97 15.58 36.97
CA VAL A 1038 14.03 15.48 35.85
C VAL A 1038 14.03 14.06 35.28
N VAL A 1039 12.86 13.43 35.31
CA VAL A 1039 12.52 12.28 34.47
C VAL A 1039 11.68 12.78 33.31
N ALA A 1040 12.15 12.62 32.08
CA ALA A 1040 11.42 13.04 30.88
C ALA A 1040 11.12 11.84 29.98
N CYS A 1041 9.85 11.52 29.80
CA CYS A 1041 9.39 10.57 28.79
C CYS A 1041 9.06 11.37 27.52
N THR A 1042 9.82 11.21 26.44
CA THR A 1042 9.73 12.10 25.26
C THR A 1042 9.78 11.34 23.94
N LEU A 1043 9.08 11.82 22.91
CA LEU A 1043 9.12 11.22 21.56
C LEU A 1043 10.46 11.38 20.84
N THR A 1044 11.13 12.53 21.00
CA THR A 1044 12.30 12.92 20.20
C THR A 1044 13.54 13.15 21.06
N ALA A 1045 14.73 13.15 20.44
CA ALA A 1045 15.99 13.50 21.11
C ALA A 1045 16.16 15.02 21.34
N GLY A 1046 15.07 15.72 21.68
CA GLY A 1046 14.96 17.17 21.81
C GLY A 1046 15.63 17.79 23.05
N PRO A 1047 15.32 19.06 23.39
CA PRO A 1047 15.91 19.77 24.53
C PRO A 1047 15.74 19.05 25.87
N TRP A 1048 14.58 18.43 26.12
CA TRP A 1048 14.32 17.66 27.34
C TRP A 1048 15.17 16.40 27.44
N ALA A 1049 15.35 15.67 26.33
CA ALA A 1049 16.24 14.51 26.28
C ALA A 1049 17.72 14.85 26.59
N ARG A 1050 18.12 16.12 26.41
CA ARG A 1050 19.43 16.64 26.82
C ARG A 1050 19.46 17.11 28.27
N ARG A 1051 18.41 17.77 28.78
CA ARG A 1051 18.36 18.29 30.16
C ARG A 1051 18.10 17.22 31.22
N ALA A 1052 17.31 16.21 30.90
CA ALA A 1052 16.81 15.26 31.88
C ALA A 1052 17.94 14.45 32.54
N ASP A 1053 17.69 14.07 33.79
CA ASP A 1053 18.55 13.14 34.53
C ASP A 1053 18.28 11.70 34.09
N VAL A 1054 17.02 11.40 33.78
CA VAL A 1054 16.61 10.19 33.08
C VAL A 1054 15.68 10.56 31.94
N CYS A 1055 15.96 10.05 30.74
CA CYS A 1055 15.09 10.23 29.59
C CYS A 1055 14.65 8.87 29.04
N LEU A 1056 13.34 8.69 28.89
CA LEU A 1056 12.72 7.45 28.40
C LEU A 1056 12.04 7.70 27.04
N PRO A 1057 12.21 6.81 26.05
CA PRO A 1057 11.43 6.83 24.82
C PRO A 1057 9.94 6.78 25.11
N ALA A 1058 9.19 7.83 24.77
CA ALA A 1058 7.74 7.78 24.76
C ALA A 1058 7.23 7.30 23.39
N SER A 1059 6.01 6.78 23.40
CA SER A 1059 5.21 6.45 22.22
C SER A 1059 4.23 7.59 21.91
N ALA A 1060 3.95 7.80 20.63
CA ALA A 1060 2.90 8.69 20.18
C ALA A 1060 1.53 8.00 20.27
N LEU A 1061 0.43 8.75 20.22
CA LEU A 1061 -0.92 8.17 20.26
C LEU A 1061 -1.17 7.11 19.16
N VAL A 1062 -0.59 7.28 17.97
CA VAL A 1062 -0.67 6.33 16.84
C VAL A 1062 0.13 5.03 17.06
N GLU A 1063 1.00 5.02 18.07
CA GLU A 1063 1.80 3.86 18.51
C GLU A 1063 1.18 3.18 19.74
N GLU A 1064 0.04 3.66 20.23
CA GLU A 1064 -0.61 3.20 21.45
C GLU A 1064 -1.94 2.50 21.17
N PHE A 1065 -2.20 1.47 21.98
CA PHE A 1065 -3.50 0.83 22.04
C PHE A 1065 -4.28 1.36 23.25
N GLY A 1066 -5.56 1.71 23.06
CA GLY A 1066 -6.41 2.19 24.14
C GLY A 1066 -7.60 2.99 23.65
N SER A 1067 -8.00 3.98 24.43
CA SER A 1067 -9.13 4.84 24.10
C SER A 1067 -8.83 6.31 24.31
N VAL A 1068 -9.54 7.17 23.57
CA VAL A 1068 -9.59 8.61 23.81
C VAL A 1068 -11.04 9.06 23.89
N PHE A 1069 -11.32 10.17 24.55
CA PHE A 1069 -12.62 10.82 24.46
C PHE A 1069 -12.59 11.89 23.39
N SER A 1070 -13.62 11.89 22.55
CA SER A 1070 -13.90 13.01 21.64
C SER A 1070 -14.42 14.22 22.43
N LEU A 1071 -14.40 15.41 21.83
CA LEU A 1071 -15.14 16.59 22.33
C LEU A 1071 -16.64 16.31 22.55
N ALA A 1072 -17.16 15.32 21.83
CA ALA A 1072 -18.51 14.81 21.92
C ALA A 1072 -18.65 13.70 22.98
N GLY A 1073 -17.65 13.52 23.86
CA GLY A 1073 -17.58 12.60 25.00
C GLY A 1073 -17.91 11.13 24.69
N CYS A 1074 -17.93 10.79 23.40
CA CYS A 1074 -17.86 9.41 22.95
C CYS A 1074 -16.43 8.92 23.12
N ALA A 1075 -16.28 7.74 23.70
CA ALA A 1075 -15.02 7.02 23.65
C ALA A 1075 -14.77 6.53 22.22
N VAL A 1076 -13.57 6.83 21.72
CA VAL A 1076 -13.07 6.40 20.43
C VAL A 1076 -11.88 5.50 20.71
N GLU A 1077 -11.95 4.25 20.28
CA GLU A 1077 -10.84 3.32 20.36
C GLU A 1077 -9.73 3.74 19.40
N THR A 1078 -8.49 3.45 19.78
CA THR A 1078 -7.32 3.68 18.93
C THR A 1078 -6.47 2.42 18.91
N ALA A 1079 -6.10 1.99 17.70
CA ALA A 1079 -5.16 0.90 17.50
C ALA A 1079 -3.72 1.44 17.45
N ALA A 1080 -2.75 0.60 17.81
CA ALA A 1080 -1.34 0.86 17.55
C ALA A 1080 -1.05 0.56 16.06
N ALA A 1081 -0.97 1.60 15.23
CA ALA A 1081 -0.74 1.45 13.79
C ALA A 1081 0.74 1.18 13.47
N VAL A 1082 1.65 1.71 14.29
CA VAL A 1082 3.10 1.55 14.17
C VAL A 1082 3.69 1.21 15.54
N SER A 1083 4.83 0.54 15.57
CA SER A 1083 5.51 0.21 16.83
C SER A 1083 6.40 1.37 17.30
N PRO A 1084 6.46 1.68 18.61
CA PRO A 1084 7.34 2.72 19.12
C PRO A 1084 8.81 2.29 18.97
N PRO A 1085 9.72 3.19 18.51
CA PRO A 1085 11.13 2.85 18.31
C PRO A 1085 11.86 2.35 19.57
N GLY A 1086 11.37 2.73 20.76
CA GLY A 1086 11.92 2.27 22.04
C GLY A 1086 11.57 0.83 22.43
N GLY A 1087 10.67 0.17 21.70
CA GLY A 1087 10.20 -1.19 21.99
C GLY A 1087 9.29 -1.33 23.20
N LYS A 1088 8.93 -0.23 23.88
CA LYS A 1088 7.92 -0.18 24.94
C LYS A 1088 6.93 0.94 24.69
N SER A 1089 5.66 0.68 25.01
CA SER A 1089 4.61 1.69 25.00
C SER A 1089 4.69 2.57 26.25
N THR A 1090 4.17 3.79 26.18
CA THR A 1090 4.02 4.70 27.32
C THR A 1090 3.20 4.06 28.43
N LEU A 1091 2.17 3.28 28.09
CA LEU A 1091 1.38 2.55 29.09
C LEU A 1091 2.25 1.56 29.88
N GLU A 1092 3.09 0.79 29.18
CA GLU A 1092 4.02 -0.15 29.82
C GLU A 1092 5.05 0.57 30.70
N ILE A 1093 5.56 1.72 30.25
CA ILE A 1093 6.50 2.55 31.02
C ILE A 1093 5.85 3.03 32.32
N LEU A 1094 4.60 3.50 32.26
CA LEU A 1094 3.85 3.97 33.42
C LEU A 1094 3.51 2.85 34.40
N ASP A 1095 3.19 1.65 33.90
CA ASP A 1095 2.93 0.47 34.74
C ASP A 1095 4.20 0.04 35.50
N GLU A 1096 5.35 -0.02 34.81
CA GLU A 1096 6.64 -0.31 35.44
C GLU A 1096 7.04 0.76 36.48
N LEU A 1097 6.80 2.05 36.19
CA LEU A 1097 7.04 3.11 37.16
C LEU A 1097 6.08 3.02 38.37
N CYS A 1098 4.82 2.65 38.18
CA CYS A 1098 3.88 2.40 39.27
C CYS A 1098 4.39 1.30 40.22
N VAL A 1099 4.81 0.17 39.65
CA VAL A 1099 5.37 -0.97 40.41
C VAL A 1099 6.62 -0.52 41.17
N ARG A 1100 7.56 0.16 40.50
CA ARG A 1100 8.84 0.54 41.12
C ARG A 1100 8.70 1.68 42.11
N CYS A 1101 7.81 2.66 41.89
CA CYS A 1101 7.63 3.83 42.76
C CYS A 1101 6.85 3.53 44.05
N ALA A 1102 5.96 2.54 44.08
CA ALA A 1102 5.17 2.27 45.30
C ALA A 1102 4.79 0.81 45.52
N GLY A 1103 5.38 -0.14 44.79
CA GLY A 1103 5.00 -1.56 44.91
C GLY A 1103 3.54 -1.80 44.51
N LEU A 1104 2.99 -0.93 43.66
CA LEU A 1104 1.60 -1.04 43.19
C LEU A 1104 1.43 -2.31 42.36
N ALA A 1105 0.24 -2.90 42.40
CA ALA A 1105 -0.09 -4.05 41.57
C ALA A 1105 0.03 -3.68 40.08
N ARG A 1106 0.70 -4.57 39.34
CA ARG A 1106 0.83 -4.48 37.88
C ARG A 1106 -0.56 -4.60 37.26
N LEU A 1107 -0.92 -3.67 36.37
CA LEU A 1107 -2.20 -3.74 35.68
C LEU A 1107 -2.10 -4.29 34.27
N GLY A 1108 -0.96 -4.29 33.59
CA GLY A 1108 -0.68 -5.15 32.42
C GLY A 1108 -1.48 -4.93 31.11
N THR A 1109 -2.78 -4.62 31.17
CA THR A 1109 -3.67 -4.51 30.02
C THR A 1109 -4.64 -3.33 30.15
N VAL A 1110 -5.18 -2.87 29.00
CA VAL A 1110 -6.20 -1.81 28.94
C VAL A 1110 -7.44 -2.17 29.77
N ASP A 1111 -7.91 -3.41 29.71
CA ASP A 1111 -9.09 -3.85 30.45
C ASP A 1111 -8.88 -3.87 31.97
N GLU A 1112 -7.70 -4.26 32.44
CA GLU A 1112 -7.35 -4.23 33.85
C GLU A 1112 -7.22 -2.78 34.37
N VAL A 1113 -6.68 -1.86 33.55
CA VAL A 1113 -6.68 -0.43 33.85
C VAL A 1113 -8.10 0.10 34.00
N TRP A 1114 -9.02 -0.24 33.09
CA TRP A 1114 -10.42 0.16 33.18
C TRP A 1114 -11.15 -0.45 34.38
N LYS A 1115 -10.90 -1.72 34.71
CA LYS A 1115 -11.48 -2.37 35.90
C LYS A 1115 -11.08 -1.64 37.18
N GLU A 1116 -9.80 -1.28 37.31
CA GLU A 1116 -9.31 -0.51 38.45
C GLU A 1116 -9.86 0.94 38.45
N ALA A 1117 -9.97 1.58 37.29
CA ALA A 1117 -10.55 2.92 37.21
C ALA A 1117 -12.01 2.93 37.67
N LEU A 1118 -12.81 1.97 37.20
CA LEU A 1118 -14.24 1.85 37.53
C LEU A 1118 -14.48 1.44 38.99
N SER A 1119 -13.56 0.69 39.61
CA SER A 1119 -13.66 0.32 41.03
C SER A 1119 -13.57 1.54 41.94
N ARG A 1120 -12.79 2.56 41.55
CA ARG A 1120 -12.60 3.81 42.31
C ARG A 1120 -13.52 4.95 41.88
N ARG A 1121 -13.92 4.97 40.61
CA ARG A 1121 -14.71 6.04 39.97
C ARG A 1121 -15.83 5.43 39.14
N SER A 1122 -16.90 5.03 39.81
CA SER A 1122 -18.08 4.42 39.17
C SER A 1122 -18.77 5.36 38.16
N ASP A 1123 -18.57 6.68 38.29
CA ASP A 1123 -19.07 7.70 37.36
C ASP A 1123 -18.43 7.63 35.97
N LEU A 1124 -17.29 6.93 35.81
CA LEU A 1124 -16.66 6.67 34.52
C LEU A 1124 -17.37 5.57 33.71
N SER A 1125 -18.30 4.81 34.31
CA SER A 1125 -19.03 3.72 33.64
C SER A 1125 -19.79 4.19 32.39
N ARG A 1126 -20.30 5.42 32.40
CA ARG A 1126 -20.98 6.07 31.26
C ARG A 1126 -20.05 6.37 30.07
N LEU A 1127 -18.74 6.34 30.29
CA LEU A 1127 -17.70 6.72 29.32
C LEU A 1127 -16.89 5.52 28.81
N ARG A 1128 -17.12 4.31 29.32
CA ARG A 1128 -16.42 3.12 28.84
C ARG A 1128 -16.86 2.82 27.39
N PRO A 1129 -15.94 2.51 26.46
CA PRO A 1129 -16.31 1.98 25.15
C PRO A 1129 -17.27 0.79 25.30
N ALA A 1130 -18.38 0.79 24.56
CA ALA A 1130 -19.29 -0.35 24.51
C ALA A 1130 -18.57 -1.50 23.80
N GLY A 1131 -18.19 -2.53 24.56
CA GLY A 1131 -17.27 -3.56 24.10
C GLY A 1131 -17.83 -4.47 23.00
N GLU A 1132 -17.05 -4.62 21.94
CA GLU A 1132 -16.69 -5.92 21.39
C GLU A 1132 -15.16 -5.95 21.33
N SER A 1133 -14.54 -6.96 21.96
CA SER A 1133 -13.08 -7.13 22.04
C SER A 1133 -12.38 -6.88 20.69
N ALA A 1134 -11.55 -5.84 20.62
CA ALA A 1134 -10.77 -5.46 19.44
C ALA A 1134 -9.75 -6.52 19.00
N GLU A 1135 -9.43 -7.52 19.84
CA GLU A 1135 -8.57 -8.65 19.49
C GLU A 1135 -9.10 -9.50 18.31
N ARG A 1136 -10.39 -9.37 17.93
CA ARG A 1136 -10.98 -10.18 16.84
C ARG A 1136 -11.15 -9.46 15.49
N ARG A 1137 -10.87 -8.16 15.39
CA ARG A 1137 -11.10 -7.41 14.13
C ARG A 1137 -9.86 -7.21 13.25
N CYS A 1138 -8.67 -7.63 13.70
CA CYS A 1138 -7.45 -7.59 12.86
C CYS A 1138 -7.33 -8.75 11.84
N HIS A 1139 -8.34 -9.62 11.69
CA HIS A 1139 -8.27 -10.79 10.78
C HIS A 1139 -9.40 -10.89 9.75
N ALA A 1140 -10.18 -9.84 9.53
CA ALA A 1140 -11.18 -9.82 8.45
C ALA A 1140 -11.09 -8.50 7.66
N GLY A 1141 -10.37 -8.56 6.53
CA GLY A 1141 -10.17 -7.49 5.57
C GLY A 1141 -9.20 -7.93 4.49
#